data_AF-A0A1M4N8T3-F1
#
_entry.id   AF-A0A1M4N8T3-F1
#
_cell.length_a   1.000
_cell.length_b   1.000
_cell.length_c   1.000
_cell.angle_alpha   90.00
_cell.angle_beta   90.00
_cell.angle_gamma   90.00
#
_symmetry.space_group_name_H-M   'P 1'
#
loop_
_entity.id
_entity.type
_entity.pdbx_description
1 polymer ?
#
loop_
_entity_poly.entity_id
_entity_poly.type
_entity_poly.pdbx_seq_one_letter_code
_entity_poly.pdbx_strand_id
1 'polypeptide(L)'
;MVSNLKRSRKILSFAVASIMISTFSIRTSAASYNADANNDGVVDKLDFEEIKKYYNQKNSKYDINADGIVDIYDMNIVTKSFDNNFAKNGYYAIGNDQSNLLNSSYVVHRNGYIYYRNTQDGNSLYVQQTNGDYKKKLVSAQVDSINVIGSKVYYRNISDSGKIYSINTNGTDNKKVLDQSVDTFLVSGGYIYYKGTDKKLYKVTVQGSNKQTIVSENVDKFTVTEELIYYTNASQGNKLYRINIYGSGNTAVTAMAVTNFDIENGVIYFVISNNILYAISVNGGSAWKIIDDPIVALNVKDNIIYYNSKSNGQLYRVNIDGTNKTAIGTEKLSTDPANAKLFVCDNWIYYTNAQDENRLYAITTDGINKKDMETPIVGIVDVSTTLSLRQGPSTSTALLAALPRNTKLDIIDRTSSNGSTWYRVIYRNGSNELMGYVSAYYIIVVNDDRMWNHLGVLSEKYESNGDPGTISNTKGDLGGKSYGAWQFSTTAGSLTTFFYWLEGENKAFFDILNAGWVADGYKNGDNFDAAWKYLAANYYKDFYNIQHKYTKMMYYDRAIAVLNSRYKVDFNTYSFAFRNAVWSTAVHHGVGGATNASNAQLPGVLSVAIEQSPAGERQIIQNIYAQRSRTEIYFSKYNPNNPDHAAILASVKNRFINECEDALQMYDYNR
;
A
#
# COMPACT_ATOMS: atom_id res chain seq x y z
N MET A 1 49.98 41.52 31.78
CA MET A 1 48.95 40.65 32.37
C MET A 1 47.68 41.47 32.51
N VAL A 2 46.51 40.90 32.19
CA VAL A 2 45.19 41.56 31.98
C VAL A 2 45.02 42.19 30.58
N SER A 3 44.56 41.39 29.59
CA SER A 3 43.75 41.87 28.42
C SER A 3 43.27 40.82 27.38
N ASN A 4 43.40 39.50 27.57
CA ASN A 4 43.02 38.52 26.53
C ASN A 4 41.90 37.51 26.88
N LEU A 5 40.97 37.85 27.78
CA LEU A 5 39.90 36.95 28.24
C LEU A 5 38.45 37.41 27.96
N LYS A 6 38.23 38.36 27.03
CA LYS A 6 36.88 38.85 26.68
C LYS A 6 36.43 38.65 25.23
N ARG A 7 37.12 37.83 24.43
CA ARG A 7 36.75 37.61 23.00
C ARG A 7 36.16 36.23 22.65
N SER A 8 35.98 35.31 23.61
CA SER A 8 35.45 33.96 23.35
C SER A 8 34.01 33.70 23.85
N ARG A 9 33.28 34.72 24.32
CA ARG A 9 31.90 34.56 24.84
C ARG A 9 30.80 35.30 24.06
N LYS A 10 31.08 35.78 22.84
CA LYS A 10 30.08 36.50 22.01
C LYS A 10 29.74 35.88 20.64
N ILE A 11 30.18 34.65 20.36
CA ILE A 11 29.88 33.96 19.08
C ILE A 11 28.72 32.94 19.22
N LEU A 12 28.19 32.72 20.43
CA LEU A 12 27.21 31.65 20.68
C LEU A 12 25.73 32.09 20.70
N SER A 13 25.34 33.19 20.03
CA SER A 13 23.96 33.71 20.15
C SER A 13 23.35 34.36 18.90
N PHE A 14 23.97 34.28 17.73
CA PHE A 14 23.40 34.85 16.50
C PHE A 14 23.70 33.94 15.30
N ALA A 15 22.89 32.89 15.14
CA ALA A 15 22.80 32.14 13.88
C ALA A 15 21.43 31.45 13.68
N VAL A 16 20.40 31.81 14.46
CA VAL A 16 19.03 31.32 14.28
C VAL A 16 18.06 32.49 14.42
N ALA A 17 18.00 33.34 13.39
CA ALA A 17 16.88 34.20 13.06
C ALA A 17 17.31 35.13 11.91
N SER A 18 16.95 34.79 10.67
CA SER A 18 16.61 35.72 9.58
C SER A 18 16.27 34.91 8.32
N ILE A 19 14.98 34.61 8.14
CA ILE A 19 14.39 34.39 6.82
C ILE A 19 13.88 35.75 6.36
N MET A 20 14.21 36.19 5.14
CA MET A 20 13.28 36.77 4.16
C MET A 20 14.04 37.33 2.93
N ILE A 21 13.79 36.69 1.80
CA ILE A 21 13.66 37.22 0.43
C ILE A 21 14.73 38.20 -0.07
N SER A 22 15.58 37.71 -0.97
CA SER A 22 15.88 38.44 -2.21
C SER A 22 16.00 37.46 -3.37
N THR A 23 15.14 37.63 -4.37
CA THR A 23 15.20 36.94 -5.65
C THR A 23 16.33 37.54 -6.47
N PHE A 24 17.43 36.82 -6.62
CA PHE A 24 18.35 37.02 -7.74
C PHE A 24 18.42 35.72 -8.54
N SER A 25 17.71 35.70 -9.67
CA SER A 25 17.80 34.64 -10.66
C SER A 25 19.15 34.73 -11.36
N ILE A 26 20.10 33.90 -10.94
CA ILE A 26 21.24 33.55 -11.78
C ILE A 26 20.96 32.15 -12.33
N ARG A 27 20.74 32.07 -13.65
CA ARG A 27 20.77 30.81 -14.38
C ARG A 27 22.23 30.35 -14.43
N THR A 28 22.63 29.51 -13.48
CA THR A 28 23.79 28.63 -13.61
C THR A 28 23.30 27.19 -13.69
N SER A 29 23.80 26.43 -14.66
CA SER A 29 23.71 24.97 -14.66
C SER A 29 24.14 24.46 -13.28
N ALA A 30 23.20 23.94 -12.49
CA ALA A 30 23.49 23.47 -11.15
C ALA A 30 24.46 22.29 -11.24
N ALA A 31 25.71 22.50 -10.84
CA ALA A 31 26.58 21.39 -10.51
C ALA A 31 25.88 20.59 -9.40
N SER A 32 25.70 19.28 -9.60
CA SER A 32 25.20 18.40 -8.54
C SER A 32 26.34 18.20 -7.53
N TYR A 33 26.33 18.96 -6.44
CA TYR A 33 27.26 18.78 -5.34
C TYR A 33 26.95 17.47 -4.60
N ASN A 34 27.98 16.71 -4.22
CA ASN A 34 27.79 15.53 -3.38
C ASN A 34 27.72 15.94 -1.90
N ALA A 35 26.50 16.18 -1.40
CA ALA A 35 26.27 16.64 -0.03
C ALA A 35 26.25 15.50 1.02
N ASP A 36 26.23 14.23 0.60
CA ASP A 36 26.32 13.04 1.47
C ASP A 36 27.81 12.76 1.77
N ALA A 37 28.32 13.42 2.80
CA ALA A 37 29.73 13.39 3.16
C ALA A 37 30.14 12.08 3.83
N ASN A 38 29.19 11.45 4.53
CA ASN A 38 29.42 10.22 5.28
C ASN A 38 29.15 8.95 4.44
N ASN A 39 28.51 9.08 3.27
CA ASN A 39 28.15 8.05 2.30
C ASN A 39 27.19 6.98 2.86
N ASP A 40 26.25 7.37 3.72
CA ASP A 40 25.20 6.49 4.24
C ASP A 40 23.92 6.49 3.36
N GLY A 41 23.90 7.33 2.32
CA GLY A 41 22.80 7.47 1.36
C GLY A 41 21.71 8.44 1.82
N VAL A 42 21.98 9.23 2.86
CA VAL A 42 21.10 10.28 3.37
C VAL A 42 21.91 11.54 3.57
N VAL A 43 21.33 12.69 3.22
CA VAL A 43 21.92 13.99 3.58
C VAL A 43 21.24 14.49 4.85
N ASP A 44 21.97 14.45 5.96
CA ASP A 44 21.46 14.68 7.30
C ASP A 44 22.46 15.44 8.20
N LYS A 45 22.09 15.63 9.46
CA LYS A 45 22.91 16.37 10.43
C LYS A 45 24.33 15.79 10.62
N LEU A 46 24.54 14.50 10.39
CA LEU A 46 25.85 13.87 10.52
C LEU A 46 26.80 14.24 9.38
N ASP A 47 26.30 14.51 8.17
CA ASP A 47 27.15 15.02 7.09
C ASP A 47 27.74 16.37 7.45
N PHE A 48 26.92 17.23 8.04
CA PHE A 48 27.38 18.51 8.55
C PHE A 48 28.43 18.33 9.66
N GLU A 49 28.17 17.46 10.64
CA GLU A 49 29.15 17.21 11.72
C GLU A 49 30.42 16.51 11.23
N GLU A 50 30.36 15.76 10.13
CA GLU A 50 31.51 15.12 9.50
C GLU A 50 32.40 16.17 8.80
N ILE A 51 31.82 17.02 7.96
CA ILE A 51 32.55 18.09 7.25
C ILE A 51 33.17 19.08 8.23
N LYS A 52 32.43 19.47 9.27
CA LYS A 52 32.85 20.45 10.27
C LYS A 52 34.17 20.09 10.97
N LYS A 53 34.54 18.80 11.04
CA LYS A 53 35.84 18.35 11.59
C LYS A 53 37.03 18.89 10.80
N TYR A 54 36.82 19.25 9.53
CA TYR A 54 37.84 19.71 8.60
C TYR A 54 37.78 21.21 8.35
N TYR A 55 36.94 21.96 9.07
CA TYR A 55 36.82 23.40 8.88
C TYR A 55 38.17 24.11 8.89
N ASN A 56 38.38 24.96 7.89
CA ASN A 56 39.61 25.70 7.62
C ASN A 56 40.83 24.80 7.31
N GLN A 57 40.61 23.62 6.74
CA GLN A 57 41.66 22.69 6.28
C GLN A 57 41.49 22.36 4.80
N LYS A 58 42.60 22.04 4.12
CA LYS A 58 42.55 21.51 2.75
C LYS A 58 42.16 20.03 2.79
N ASN A 59 40.98 19.70 2.29
CA ASN A 59 40.55 18.31 2.18
C ASN A 59 39.58 18.15 1.00
N SER A 60 40.06 17.60 -0.11
CA SER A 60 39.28 17.45 -1.35
C SER A 60 38.02 16.58 -1.23
N LYS A 61 37.90 15.77 -0.17
CA LYS A 61 36.68 14.97 0.07
C LYS A 61 35.55 15.81 0.65
N TYR A 62 35.89 16.78 1.52
CA TYR A 62 34.92 17.58 2.29
C TYR A 62 34.84 19.04 1.84
N ASP A 63 35.67 19.41 0.87
CA ASP A 63 35.60 20.63 0.06
C ASP A 63 34.57 20.37 -1.06
N ILE A 64 33.30 20.60 -0.72
CA ILE A 64 32.13 20.26 -1.53
C ILE A 64 32.01 21.22 -2.72
N ASN A 65 32.34 22.49 -2.52
CA ASN A 65 32.30 23.51 -3.57
C ASN A 65 33.56 23.51 -4.47
N ALA A 66 34.60 22.74 -4.10
CA ALA A 66 35.87 22.60 -4.79
C ALA A 66 36.68 23.90 -4.90
N ASP A 67 36.62 24.77 -3.89
CA ASP A 67 37.36 26.04 -3.85
C ASP A 67 38.78 25.92 -3.26
N GLY A 68 39.13 24.72 -2.78
CA GLY A 68 40.44 24.38 -2.26
C GLY A 68 40.55 24.39 -0.73
N ILE A 69 39.46 24.69 0.01
CA ILE A 69 39.42 24.68 1.47
C ILE A 69 38.04 24.28 1.98
N VAL A 70 37.97 23.51 3.08
CA VAL A 70 36.69 23.23 3.73
C VAL A 70 36.26 24.45 4.54
N ASP A 71 35.18 25.11 4.16
CA ASP A 71 34.71 26.34 4.79
C ASP A 71 33.19 26.40 5.03
N ILE A 72 32.65 27.60 5.24
CA ILE A 72 31.23 27.79 5.54
C ILE A 72 30.33 27.60 4.31
N TYR A 73 30.85 27.76 3.10
CA TYR A 73 30.09 27.54 1.88
C TYR A 73 29.83 26.05 1.64
N ASP A 74 30.78 25.17 1.98
CA ASP A 74 30.55 23.71 1.96
C ASP A 74 29.44 23.29 2.92
N MET A 75 29.54 23.78 4.16
CA MET A 75 28.52 23.54 5.18
C MET A 75 27.15 24.06 4.77
N ASN A 76 27.09 25.19 4.05
CA ASN A 76 25.84 25.75 3.54
C ASN A 76 25.23 24.88 2.44
N ILE A 77 26.06 24.28 1.56
CA ILE A 77 25.58 23.31 0.56
C ILE A 77 24.93 22.11 1.24
N VAL A 78 25.59 21.55 2.26
CA VAL A 78 25.08 20.37 2.97
C VAL A 78 23.81 20.68 3.75
N THR A 79 23.80 21.76 4.55
CA THR A 79 22.60 22.13 5.32
C THR A 79 21.40 22.49 4.45
N LYS A 80 21.59 23.06 3.25
CA LYS A 80 20.50 23.26 2.27
C LYS A 80 20.00 21.98 1.62
N SER A 81 20.80 20.92 1.69
CA SER A 81 20.49 19.62 1.10
C SER A 81 19.92 18.63 2.11
N PHE A 82 19.75 19.02 3.39
CA PHE A 82 19.15 18.18 4.41
C PHE A 82 17.76 17.69 3.99
N ASP A 83 17.50 16.40 4.25
CA ASP A 83 16.18 15.84 4.02
C ASP A 83 15.17 16.40 5.05
N ASN A 84 14.17 17.13 4.54
CA ASN A 84 13.11 17.73 5.34
C ASN A 84 12.24 16.70 6.07
N ASN A 85 12.25 15.43 5.64
CA ASN A 85 11.61 14.34 6.37
C ASN A 85 12.19 14.16 7.78
N PHE A 86 13.41 14.66 8.05
CA PHE A 86 14.06 14.61 9.36
C PHE A 86 14.00 15.90 10.15
N ALA A 87 13.32 16.94 9.65
CA ALA A 87 13.26 18.22 10.33
C ALA A 87 12.70 18.10 11.76
N LYS A 88 11.70 17.24 11.97
CA LYS A 88 11.10 16.96 13.30
C LYS A 88 12.07 16.27 14.28
N ASN A 89 13.18 15.71 13.79
CA ASN A 89 14.22 15.06 14.59
C ASN A 89 15.55 15.83 14.54
N GLY A 90 15.50 17.16 14.34
CA GLY A 90 16.71 18.01 14.30
C GLY A 90 17.62 17.70 13.12
N TYR A 91 17.03 17.17 12.04
CA TYR A 91 17.71 16.66 10.84
C TYR A 91 18.62 15.44 11.07
N TYR A 92 18.48 14.73 12.19
CA TYR A 92 19.04 13.38 12.30
C TYR A 92 18.13 12.39 11.58
N ALA A 93 18.67 11.61 10.65
CA ALA A 93 17.92 10.56 9.98
C ALA A 93 17.35 9.57 11.01
N ILE A 94 16.06 9.24 10.89
CA ILE A 94 15.38 8.35 11.85
C ILE A 94 14.77 7.14 11.14
N GLY A 95 15.01 5.94 11.67
CA GLY A 95 14.65 4.68 11.02
C GLY A 95 13.14 4.43 10.94
N ASN A 96 12.38 4.95 11.89
CA ASN A 96 10.92 4.89 11.88
C ASN A 96 10.38 6.14 12.57
N ASP A 97 9.15 6.53 12.27
CA ASP A 97 8.50 7.64 12.95
C ASP A 97 8.39 7.31 14.45
N GLN A 98 8.64 8.30 15.31
CA GLN A 98 8.59 8.10 16.78
C GLN A 98 7.24 7.51 17.23
N SER A 99 6.16 7.95 16.58
CA SER A 99 4.79 7.49 16.75
C SER A 99 4.60 6.00 16.42
N ASN A 100 5.28 5.53 15.38
CA ASN A 100 5.20 4.14 14.93
C ASN A 100 6.00 3.20 15.82
N LEU A 101 7.12 3.67 16.40
CA LEU A 101 7.92 2.90 17.35
C LEU A 101 7.07 2.42 18.54
N LEU A 102 6.25 3.32 19.06
CA LEU A 102 5.40 3.08 20.23
C LEU A 102 4.20 2.16 19.91
N ASN A 103 4.01 1.85 18.62
CA ASN A 103 3.07 0.87 18.07
C ASN A 103 3.78 -0.37 17.49
N SER A 104 4.97 -0.72 17.97
CA SER A 104 5.74 -1.93 17.59
C SER A 104 6.48 -1.88 16.24
N SER A 105 6.50 -0.75 15.53
CA SER A 105 7.30 -0.55 14.28
C SER A 105 7.03 -1.56 13.15
N TYR A 106 5.77 -1.91 12.89
CA TYR A 106 5.46 -2.91 11.84
C TYR A 106 5.60 -2.37 10.42
N VAL A 107 5.56 -1.05 10.26
CA VAL A 107 5.53 -0.37 8.97
C VAL A 107 6.52 0.79 8.99
N VAL A 108 7.21 0.99 7.87
CA VAL A 108 8.00 2.19 7.56
C VAL A 108 7.66 2.63 6.15
N HIS A 109 7.33 3.91 5.96
CA HIS A 109 7.26 4.51 4.63
C HIS A 109 8.50 5.37 4.40
N ARG A 110 9.23 5.10 3.32
CA ARG A 110 10.45 5.84 2.98
C ARG A 110 10.68 5.86 1.49
N ASN A 111 10.91 7.04 0.92
CA ASN A 111 11.28 7.22 -0.49
C ASN A 111 10.34 6.52 -1.48
N GLY A 112 9.02 6.55 -1.23
CA GLY A 112 8.03 5.89 -2.09
C GLY A 112 7.94 4.37 -1.93
N TYR A 113 8.56 3.80 -0.90
CA TYR A 113 8.49 2.39 -0.54
C TYR A 113 7.93 2.20 0.87
N ILE A 114 7.11 1.18 1.02
CA ILE A 114 6.51 0.71 2.26
C ILE A 114 7.23 -0.59 2.64
N TYR A 115 7.92 -0.58 3.77
CA TYR A 115 8.50 -1.77 4.39
C TYR A 115 7.57 -2.23 5.48
N TYR A 116 7.16 -3.49 5.45
CA TYR A 116 6.20 -3.98 6.42
C TYR A 116 6.39 -5.44 6.75
N ARG A 117 6.00 -5.79 7.97
CA ARG A 117 5.88 -7.16 8.44
C ARG A 117 4.58 -7.77 7.92
N ASN A 118 4.66 -8.87 7.19
CA ASN A 118 3.48 -9.61 6.76
C ASN A 118 3.06 -10.64 7.82
N THR A 119 2.00 -10.31 8.56
CA THR A 119 1.45 -11.11 9.67
C THR A 119 0.92 -12.48 9.22
N GLN A 120 0.59 -12.62 7.94
CA GLN A 120 0.00 -13.83 7.35
C GLN A 120 1.05 -14.75 6.74
N ASP A 121 2.31 -14.33 6.72
CA ASP A 121 3.44 -15.05 6.15
C ASP A 121 4.59 -15.10 7.16
N GLY A 122 4.27 -15.61 8.35
CA GLY A 122 5.24 -15.86 9.42
C GLY A 122 5.94 -14.60 9.93
N ASN A 123 5.35 -13.41 9.73
CA ASN A 123 5.96 -12.12 10.03
C ASN A 123 7.22 -11.82 9.21
N SER A 124 7.28 -12.36 7.99
CA SER A 124 8.34 -12.04 7.03
C SER A 124 8.34 -10.54 6.70
N LEU A 125 9.50 -9.98 6.38
CA LEU A 125 9.63 -8.59 5.95
C LEU A 125 9.38 -8.48 4.46
N TYR A 126 8.48 -7.59 4.08
CA TYR A 126 8.16 -7.23 2.71
C TYR A 126 8.53 -5.77 2.44
N VAL A 127 8.77 -5.47 1.17
CA VAL A 127 8.87 -4.12 0.64
C VAL A 127 7.93 -3.99 -0.56
N GLN A 128 7.20 -2.88 -0.64
CA GLN A 128 6.29 -2.57 -1.74
C GLN A 128 6.39 -1.08 -2.12
N GLN A 129 6.30 -0.74 -3.40
CA GLN A 129 6.14 0.67 -3.81
C GLN A 129 4.73 1.17 -3.45
N THR A 130 4.60 2.44 -3.10
CA THR A 130 3.32 3.03 -2.66
C THR A 130 2.21 2.93 -3.71
N ASN A 131 2.57 2.94 -4.99
CA ASN A 131 1.65 2.73 -6.12
C ASN A 131 1.24 1.25 -6.32
N GLY A 132 1.95 0.32 -5.68
CA GLY A 132 1.71 -1.11 -5.73
C GLY A 132 2.52 -1.88 -6.78
N ASP A 133 3.16 -1.20 -7.72
CA ASP A 133 3.77 -1.75 -8.95
C ASP A 133 4.92 -2.74 -8.68
N TYR A 134 5.50 -2.65 -7.50
CA TYR A 134 6.60 -3.49 -7.05
C TYR A 134 6.28 -3.99 -5.65
N LYS A 135 6.35 -5.30 -5.44
CA LYS A 135 6.26 -5.95 -4.13
C LYS A 135 7.28 -7.07 -4.10
N LYS A 136 7.97 -7.26 -2.97
CA LYS A 136 8.97 -8.32 -2.79
C LYS A 136 9.06 -8.72 -1.31
N LYS A 137 9.24 -10.03 -1.06
CA LYS A 137 9.66 -10.53 0.25
C LYS A 137 11.16 -10.24 0.41
N LEU A 138 11.51 -9.38 1.36
CA LEU A 138 12.90 -8.95 1.59
C LEU A 138 13.63 -9.92 2.54
N VAL A 139 12.94 -10.42 3.57
CA VAL A 139 13.49 -11.37 4.56
C VAL A 139 12.41 -12.39 4.94
N SER A 140 12.75 -13.68 4.86
CA SER A 140 11.86 -14.79 5.22
C SER A 140 11.86 -15.14 6.72
N ALA A 141 12.82 -14.63 7.49
CA ALA A 141 12.86 -14.80 8.94
C ALA A 141 11.71 -14.02 9.61
N GLN A 142 11.36 -14.45 10.83
CA GLN A 142 10.33 -13.77 11.62
C GLN A 142 10.84 -12.40 12.09
N VAL A 143 10.31 -11.33 11.50
CA VAL A 143 10.67 -9.94 11.83
C VAL A 143 9.65 -9.34 12.78
N ASP A 144 10.13 -8.57 13.76
CA ASP A 144 9.27 -7.92 14.76
C ASP A 144 9.14 -6.41 14.59
N SER A 145 10.28 -5.70 14.46
CA SER A 145 10.33 -4.25 14.32
C SER A 145 11.29 -3.84 13.21
N ILE A 146 10.91 -2.80 12.45
CA ILE A 146 11.58 -2.35 11.23
C ILE A 146 12.01 -0.88 11.38
N ASN A 147 13.24 -0.58 10.96
CA ASN A 147 13.82 0.75 10.87
C ASN A 147 14.54 0.89 9.51
N VAL A 148 14.34 1.99 8.77
CA VAL A 148 14.95 2.23 7.45
C VAL A 148 15.65 3.58 7.42
N ILE A 149 16.95 3.58 7.15
CA ILE A 149 17.76 4.79 6.95
C ILE A 149 18.56 4.60 5.66
N GLY A 150 18.44 5.55 4.73
CA GLY A 150 19.12 5.51 3.44
C GLY A 150 18.86 4.19 2.71
N SER A 151 19.93 3.48 2.39
CA SER A 151 19.90 2.19 1.70
C SER A 151 19.83 0.97 2.62
N LYS A 152 19.67 1.16 3.94
CA LYS A 152 19.69 0.10 4.95
C LYS A 152 18.35 -0.07 5.66
N VAL A 153 17.96 -1.32 5.82
CA VAL A 153 16.87 -1.75 6.70
C VAL A 153 17.46 -2.48 7.89
N TYR A 154 17.22 -1.96 9.09
CA TYR A 154 17.54 -2.61 10.36
C TYR A 154 16.28 -3.27 10.90
N TYR A 155 16.42 -4.51 11.36
CA TYR A 155 15.27 -5.27 11.84
C TYR A 155 15.62 -6.16 13.02
N ARG A 156 14.63 -6.40 13.87
CA ARG A 156 14.71 -7.37 14.97
C ARG A 156 14.29 -8.75 14.47
N ASN A 157 15.22 -9.70 14.54
CA ASN A 157 15.05 -11.07 14.06
C ASN A 157 14.63 -12.01 15.20
N ILE A 158 13.36 -12.37 15.26
CA ILE A 158 12.83 -13.29 16.28
C ILE A 158 13.32 -14.71 16.07
N SER A 159 13.55 -15.12 14.82
CA SER A 159 14.12 -16.43 14.50
C SER A 159 15.54 -16.62 15.04
N ASP A 160 16.27 -15.55 15.37
CA ASP A 160 17.55 -15.57 16.11
C ASP A 160 17.42 -14.82 17.44
N SER A 161 16.40 -15.15 18.23
CA SER A 161 16.23 -14.72 19.62
C SER A 161 16.15 -13.20 19.84
N GLY A 162 15.59 -12.46 18.88
CA GLY A 162 15.37 -11.02 18.98
C GLY A 162 16.63 -10.17 18.80
N LYS A 163 17.64 -10.70 18.11
CA LYS A 163 18.87 -9.96 17.75
C LYS A 163 18.63 -8.96 16.62
N ILE A 164 19.52 -7.98 16.47
CA ILE A 164 19.40 -6.95 15.43
C ILE A 164 20.23 -7.31 14.22
N TYR A 165 19.60 -7.22 13.06
CA TYR A 165 20.18 -7.43 11.73
C TYR A 165 20.05 -6.16 10.90
N SER A 166 20.86 -6.07 9.85
CA SER A 166 20.74 -5.08 8.78
C SER A 166 20.75 -5.78 7.44
N ILE A 167 19.97 -5.29 6.49
CA ILE A 167 19.97 -5.70 5.09
C ILE A 167 19.88 -4.45 4.20
N ASN A 168 20.42 -4.50 3.00
CA ASN A 168 20.20 -3.43 2.02
C ASN A 168 18.74 -3.42 1.58
N THR A 169 18.21 -2.25 1.19
CA THR A 169 16.84 -2.10 0.68
C THR A 169 16.56 -2.91 -0.59
N ASN A 170 17.60 -3.31 -1.33
CA ASN A 170 17.52 -4.21 -2.48
C ASN A 170 17.56 -5.71 -2.11
N GLY A 171 17.83 -6.04 -0.84
CA GLY A 171 17.89 -7.40 -0.31
C GLY A 171 19.28 -8.02 -0.23
N THR A 172 20.35 -7.28 -0.51
CA THR A 172 21.74 -7.78 -0.38
C THR A 172 22.35 -7.44 0.99
N ASP A 173 23.51 -8.02 1.32
CA ASP A 173 24.25 -7.74 2.57
C ASP A 173 23.40 -7.94 3.85
N ASN A 174 22.61 -9.01 3.90
CA ASN A 174 21.90 -9.38 5.12
C ASN A 174 22.88 -9.90 6.17
N LYS A 175 23.08 -9.15 7.25
CA LYS A 175 24.04 -9.48 8.31
C LYS A 175 23.55 -9.08 9.68
N LYS A 176 24.06 -9.79 10.68
CA LYS A 176 23.85 -9.48 12.09
C LYS A 176 24.63 -8.22 12.48
N VAL A 177 23.99 -7.32 13.22
CA VAL A 177 24.59 -6.09 13.76
C VAL A 177 24.84 -6.21 15.26
N LEU A 178 23.88 -6.80 16.01
CA LEU A 178 24.02 -7.03 17.45
C LEU A 178 23.72 -8.48 17.78
N ASP A 179 24.69 -9.18 18.38
CA ASP A 179 24.57 -10.58 18.81
C ASP A 179 24.09 -10.73 20.27
N GLN A 180 23.17 -9.85 20.68
CA GLN A 180 22.48 -9.92 21.97
C GLN A 180 20.98 -9.74 21.72
N SER A 181 20.16 -10.37 22.56
CA SER A 181 18.71 -10.18 22.49
C SER A 181 18.34 -8.75 22.87
N VAL A 182 17.49 -8.14 22.05
CA VAL A 182 16.96 -6.79 22.23
C VAL A 182 15.45 -6.89 22.38
N ASP A 183 14.81 -6.02 23.16
CA ASP A 183 13.35 -5.96 23.27
C ASP A 183 12.75 -4.97 22.27
N THR A 184 13.22 -3.71 22.28
CA THR A 184 12.77 -2.65 21.37
C THR A 184 13.97 -1.82 20.94
N PHE A 185 13.99 -1.32 19.70
CA PHE A 185 15.06 -0.47 19.20
C PHE A 185 14.58 0.60 18.22
N LEU A 186 15.32 1.71 18.16
CA LEU A 186 15.16 2.79 17.19
C LEU A 186 16.54 3.15 16.64
N VAL A 187 16.64 3.32 15.33
CA VAL A 187 17.84 3.84 14.69
C VAL A 187 17.66 5.33 14.49
N SER A 188 18.60 6.14 14.98
CA SER A 188 18.59 7.59 14.81
C SER A 188 20.01 8.11 14.64
N GLY A 189 20.24 8.82 13.54
CA GLY A 189 21.57 9.15 13.04
C GLY A 189 22.45 7.90 12.94
N GLY A 190 23.69 7.99 13.45
CA GLY A 190 24.69 6.93 13.39
C GLY A 190 24.58 5.90 14.51
N TYR A 191 23.47 5.86 15.24
CA TYR A 191 23.30 5.04 16.44
C TYR A 191 22.02 4.22 16.44
N ILE A 192 22.10 3.06 17.09
CA ILE A 192 20.99 2.22 17.49
C ILE A 192 20.77 2.45 18.99
N TYR A 193 19.59 2.98 19.34
CA TYR A 193 19.11 3.08 20.71
C TYR A 193 18.23 1.87 20.99
N TYR A 194 18.50 1.12 22.06
CA TYR A 194 17.78 -0.12 22.30
C TYR A 194 17.59 -0.45 23.78
N LYS A 195 16.42 -1.03 24.08
CA LYS A 195 16.10 -1.59 25.38
C LYS A 195 16.57 -3.05 25.42
N GLY A 196 17.47 -3.36 26.36
CA GLY A 196 17.91 -4.73 26.60
C GLY A 196 16.84 -5.57 27.30
N THR A 197 17.01 -6.90 27.33
CA THR A 197 16.14 -7.81 28.10
C THR A 197 16.22 -7.58 29.61
N ASP A 198 17.27 -6.91 30.07
CA ASP A 198 17.46 -6.40 31.43
C ASP A 198 16.69 -5.09 31.70
N LYS A 199 15.86 -4.65 30.74
CA LYS A 199 15.04 -3.42 30.78
C LYS A 199 15.84 -2.12 30.88
N LYS A 200 17.14 -2.14 30.62
CA LYS A 200 17.99 -0.93 30.57
C LYS A 200 18.03 -0.37 29.15
N LEU A 201 18.30 0.93 29.04
CA LEU A 201 18.45 1.60 27.74
C LEU A 201 19.92 1.81 27.40
N TYR A 202 20.29 1.39 26.21
CA TYR A 202 21.64 1.46 25.66
C TYR A 202 21.66 2.23 24.35
N LYS A 203 22.85 2.73 24.00
CA LYS A 203 23.19 3.25 22.67
C LYS A 203 24.41 2.52 22.14
N VAL A 204 24.41 2.20 20.85
CA VAL A 204 25.53 1.57 20.14
C VAL A 204 25.62 2.15 18.73
N THR A 205 26.76 2.14 18.06
CA THR A 205 26.83 2.57 16.65
C THR A 205 25.98 1.68 15.76
N VAL A 206 25.61 2.15 14.57
CA VAL A 206 24.96 1.32 13.54
C VAL A 206 25.78 0.11 13.07
N GLN A 207 27.06 0.03 13.44
CA GLN A 207 27.93 -1.11 13.23
C GLN A 207 27.96 -2.08 14.43
N GLY A 208 27.21 -1.79 15.50
CA GLY A 208 27.17 -2.60 16.72
C GLY A 208 28.35 -2.39 17.68
N SER A 209 29.16 -1.34 17.49
CA SER A 209 30.32 -1.01 18.33
C SER A 209 30.06 0.14 19.31
N ASN A 210 30.95 0.33 20.29
CA ASN A 210 30.88 1.42 21.29
C ASN A 210 29.57 1.44 22.10
N LYS A 211 29.18 0.30 22.67
CA LYS A 211 28.02 0.19 23.56
C LYS A 211 28.17 1.13 24.76
N GLN A 212 27.13 1.93 25.00
CA GLN A 212 27.00 2.87 26.12
C GLN A 212 25.67 2.64 26.83
N THR A 213 25.66 2.70 28.16
CA THR A 213 24.42 2.70 28.94
C THR A 213 23.91 4.13 29.07
N ILE A 214 22.65 4.37 28.72
CA ILE A 214 22.00 5.68 28.83
C ILE A 214 21.12 5.74 30.08
N VAL A 215 20.31 4.70 30.32
CA VAL A 215 19.47 4.58 31.51
C VAL A 215 19.73 3.23 32.15
N SER A 216 20.15 3.23 33.42
CA SER A 216 20.44 2.03 34.20
C SER A 216 19.23 1.46 34.96
N GLU A 217 18.13 2.21 35.00
CA GLU A 217 16.85 1.83 35.60
C GLU A 217 15.92 1.11 34.59
N ASN A 218 14.75 0.63 35.07
CA ASN A 218 13.78 -0.12 34.27
C ASN A 218 12.99 0.80 33.32
N VAL A 219 13.37 0.77 32.05
CA VAL A 219 12.67 1.42 30.94
C VAL A 219 11.59 0.49 30.41
N ASP A 220 10.37 1.01 30.21
CA ASP A 220 9.27 0.25 29.58
C ASP A 220 9.12 0.64 28.11
N LYS A 221 8.80 1.91 27.83
CA LYS A 221 8.78 2.50 26.48
C LYS A 221 9.80 3.60 26.37
N PHE A 222 10.34 3.81 25.18
CA PHE A 222 11.19 4.97 24.89
C PHE A 222 11.01 5.44 23.44
N THR A 223 11.36 6.69 23.20
CA THR A 223 11.58 7.23 21.85
C THR A 223 12.73 8.23 21.88
N VAL A 224 13.27 8.57 20.71
CA VAL A 224 14.36 9.52 20.54
C VAL A 224 13.88 10.68 19.65
N THR A 225 14.12 11.90 20.12
CA THR A 225 13.81 13.14 19.39
C THR A 225 14.98 14.09 19.54
N GLU A 226 15.64 14.43 18.44
CA GLU A 226 16.84 15.26 18.41
C GLU A 226 17.93 14.67 19.32
N GLU A 227 18.36 15.41 20.34
CA GLU A 227 19.33 15.01 21.36
C GLU A 227 18.66 14.57 22.68
N LEU A 228 17.35 14.32 22.67
CA LEU A 228 16.58 13.90 23.84
C LEU A 228 15.98 12.50 23.66
N ILE A 229 15.85 11.82 24.79
CA ILE A 229 15.18 10.54 24.92
C ILE A 229 14.04 10.74 25.91
N TYR A 230 12.84 10.36 25.50
CA TYR A 230 11.67 10.29 26.38
C TYR A 230 11.38 8.84 26.67
N TYR A 231 11.19 8.50 27.95
CA TYR A 231 11.00 7.11 28.35
C TYR A 231 10.12 6.97 29.59
N THR A 232 9.38 5.87 29.66
CA THR A 232 8.61 5.51 30.86
C THR A 232 9.43 4.61 31.77
N ASN A 233 9.41 4.90 33.07
CA ASN A 233 10.16 4.14 34.07
C ASN A 233 9.23 3.24 34.89
N ALA A 234 9.26 1.94 34.63
CA ALA A 234 8.39 0.96 35.28
C ALA A 234 8.64 0.85 36.79
N SER A 235 9.88 1.08 37.25
CA SER A 235 10.22 1.07 38.68
C SER A 235 9.69 2.31 39.43
N GLN A 236 9.36 3.38 38.70
CA GLN A 236 8.92 4.66 39.26
C GLN A 236 7.42 4.92 38.99
N GLY A 237 6.61 3.86 38.96
CA GLY A 237 5.16 3.95 38.71
C GLY A 237 4.79 4.28 37.26
N ASN A 238 5.64 3.88 36.30
CA ASN A 238 5.49 4.15 34.87
C ASN A 238 5.38 5.64 34.51
N LYS A 239 6.03 6.51 35.29
CA LYS A 239 6.12 7.94 35.00
C LYS A 239 7.00 8.19 33.78
N LEU A 240 6.71 9.28 33.07
CA LEU A 240 7.47 9.71 31.90
C LEU A 240 8.63 10.62 32.30
N TYR A 241 9.81 10.31 31.80
CA TYR A 241 11.06 11.04 32.00
C TYR A 241 11.62 11.52 30.67
N ARG A 242 12.44 12.56 30.71
CA ARG A 242 13.33 12.95 29.63
C ARG A 242 14.79 12.94 30.08
N ILE A 243 15.69 12.54 29.20
CA ILE A 243 17.13 12.51 29.42
C ILE A 243 17.83 12.88 28.11
N ASN A 244 19.03 13.46 28.16
CA ASN A 244 19.81 13.67 26.94
C ASN A 244 20.37 12.32 26.42
N ILE A 245 20.60 12.19 25.11
CA ILE A 245 21.28 11.07 24.44
C ILE A 245 22.69 10.74 24.98
N TYR A 246 23.28 11.59 25.83
CA TYR A 246 24.52 11.35 26.57
C TYR A 246 24.31 10.74 27.98
N GLY A 247 23.06 10.54 28.42
CA GLY A 247 22.74 9.98 29.74
C GLY A 247 22.73 10.99 30.89
N SER A 248 22.74 12.29 30.61
CA SER A 248 22.69 13.36 31.61
C SER A 248 21.35 14.12 31.60
N GLY A 249 21.06 14.85 32.68
CA GLY A 249 19.88 15.71 32.77
C GLY A 249 18.54 14.98 32.93
N ASN A 250 18.54 13.78 33.53
CA ASN A 250 17.33 12.99 33.73
C ASN A 250 16.29 13.74 34.59
N THR A 251 15.12 14.02 34.01
CA THR A 251 14.07 14.84 34.63
C THR A 251 12.70 14.22 34.38
N ALA A 252 11.85 14.13 35.42
CA ALA A 252 10.46 13.71 35.26
C ALA A 252 9.66 14.77 34.49
N VAL A 253 8.88 14.34 33.50
CA VAL A 253 7.99 15.21 32.70
C VAL A 253 6.62 15.34 33.37
N THR A 254 6.08 14.22 33.87
CA THR A 254 4.79 14.16 34.58
C THR A 254 4.84 13.15 35.71
N ALA A 255 4.04 13.39 36.76
CA ALA A 255 3.84 12.46 37.86
C ALA A 255 2.79 11.37 37.55
N MET A 256 2.05 11.52 36.45
CA MET A 256 1.03 10.57 36.01
C MET A 256 1.69 9.29 35.46
N ALA A 257 1.05 8.14 35.70
CA ALA A 257 1.49 6.87 35.12
C ALA A 257 1.09 6.82 33.63
N VAL A 258 2.08 6.72 32.75
CA VAL A 258 1.92 6.77 31.29
C VAL A 258 2.02 5.36 30.72
N THR A 259 1.02 4.92 29.95
CA THR A 259 0.96 3.59 29.32
C THR A 259 1.31 3.63 27.82
N ASN A 260 1.04 4.75 27.17
CA ASN A 260 1.47 5.03 25.81
C ASN A 260 1.68 6.54 25.65
N PHE A 261 2.49 6.95 24.69
CA PHE A 261 2.65 8.36 24.38
C PHE A 261 3.04 8.55 22.92
N ASP A 262 3.06 9.81 22.50
CA ASP A 262 3.56 10.27 21.23
C ASP A 262 4.02 11.71 21.39
N ILE A 263 4.88 12.19 20.49
CA ILE A 263 5.48 13.53 20.57
C ILE A 263 5.39 14.21 19.22
N GLU A 264 4.72 15.36 19.17
CA GLU A 264 4.68 16.20 17.98
C GLU A 264 4.71 17.68 18.36
N ASN A 265 5.51 18.48 17.64
CA ASN A 265 5.56 19.94 17.75
C ASN A 265 5.76 20.46 19.20
N GLY A 266 6.63 19.82 19.98
CA GLY A 266 6.93 20.22 21.36
C GLY A 266 5.83 19.87 22.38
N VAL A 267 4.86 19.04 21.99
CA VAL A 267 3.79 18.53 22.86
C VAL A 267 3.90 17.01 22.93
N ILE A 268 3.72 16.48 24.14
CA ILE A 268 3.62 15.04 24.40
C ILE A 268 2.16 14.71 24.59
N TYR A 269 1.62 13.84 23.73
CA TYR A 269 0.29 13.28 23.84
C TYR A 269 0.42 11.92 24.51
N PHE A 270 -0.22 11.70 25.65
CA PHE A 270 0.01 10.50 26.45
C PHE A 270 -1.26 9.91 27.02
N VAL A 271 -1.29 8.58 27.07
CA VAL A 271 -2.36 7.76 27.61
C VAL A 271 -1.98 7.35 29.02
N ILE A 272 -2.93 7.42 29.94
CA ILE A 272 -2.75 6.96 31.31
C ILE A 272 -3.49 5.65 31.58
N SER A 273 -3.42 5.14 32.81
CA SER A 273 -3.96 3.82 33.20
C SER A 273 -5.47 3.62 32.95
N ASN A 274 -6.27 4.69 32.93
CA ASN A 274 -7.69 4.62 32.58
C ASN A 274 -7.97 4.77 31.07
N ASN A 275 -6.92 4.71 30.23
CA ASN A 275 -6.94 4.84 28.78
C ASN A 275 -7.36 6.22 28.25
N ILE A 276 -7.37 7.26 29.10
CA ILE A 276 -7.70 8.62 28.68
C ILE A 276 -6.46 9.33 28.12
N LEU A 277 -6.66 10.11 27.06
CA LEU A 277 -5.62 10.88 26.38
C LEU A 277 -5.47 12.28 26.98
N TYR A 278 -4.25 12.58 27.39
CA TYR A 278 -3.80 13.89 27.85
C TYR A 278 -2.72 14.44 26.93
N ALA A 279 -2.46 15.73 27.05
CA ALA A 279 -1.29 16.37 26.47
C ALA A 279 -0.56 17.22 27.53
N ILE A 280 0.74 17.37 27.34
CA ILE A 280 1.62 18.19 28.18
C ILE A 280 2.74 18.76 27.31
N SER A 281 3.30 19.92 27.67
CA SER A 281 4.52 20.40 27.03
C SER A 281 5.66 19.40 27.24
N VAL A 282 6.55 19.25 26.26
CA VAL A 282 7.82 18.50 26.42
C VAL A 282 8.68 19.01 27.59
N ASN A 283 8.45 20.25 28.01
CA ASN A 283 9.12 20.86 29.15
C ASN A 283 8.52 20.45 30.50
N GLY A 284 7.36 19.80 30.52
CA GLY A 284 6.57 19.47 31.72
C GLY A 284 5.49 20.53 32.00
N GLY A 285 4.99 20.55 33.24
CA GLY A 285 3.96 21.49 33.69
C GLY A 285 2.59 20.84 33.88
N SER A 286 1.52 21.61 33.69
CA SER A 286 0.15 21.11 33.82
C SER A 286 -0.27 20.35 32.57
N ALA A 287 -0.65 19.09 32.73
CA ALA A 287 -1.28 18.33 31.66
C ALA A 287 -2.75 18.75 31.48
N TRP A 288 -3.24 18.69 30.25
CA TRP A 288 -4.65 18.91 29.92
C TRP A 288 -5.22 17.70 29.18
N LYS A 289 -6.50 17.42 29.42
CA LYS A 289 -7.21 16.30 28.78
C LYS A 289 -7.60 16.69 27.35
N ILE A 290 -7.43 15.79 26.39
CA ILE A 290 -7.77 16.02 24.98
C ILE A 290 -9.17 15.52 24.66
N ILE A 291 -9.43 14.24 24.94
CA ILE A 291 -10.73 13.60 24.71
C ILE A 291 -11.09 12.71 25.91
N ASP A 292 -12.39 12.51 26.13
CA ASP A 292 -12.92 11.65 27.20
C ASP A 292 -13.22 10.21 26.72
N ASP A 293 -12.87 9.90 25.47
CA ASP A 293 -13.00 8.57 24.89
C ASP A 293 -11.77 7.73 25.27
N PRO A 294 -11.94 6.60 25.97
CA PRO A 294 -10.83 5.70 26.28
C PRO A 294 -10.23 5.10 25.00
N ILE A 295 -8.90 5.17 24.82
CA ILE A 295 -8.20 4.76 23.59
C ILE A 295 -7.27 3.57 23.81
N VAL A 296 -6.93 2.84 22.73
CA VAL A 296 -5.99 1.70 22.80
C VAL A 296 -4.66 2.04 22.11
N ALA A 297 -4.65 2.12 20.78
CA ALA A 297 -3.53 2.60 20.00
C ALA A 297 -3.62 4.12 19.82
N LEU A 298 -2.46 4.77 19.73
CA LEU A 298 -2.31 6.21 19.58
C LEU A 298 -1.24 6.47 18.51
N ASN A 299 -1.52 7.37 17.58
CA ASN A 299 -0.53 7.91 16.65
C ASN A 299 -0.88 9.37 16.34
N VAL A 300 0.09 10.27 16.36
CA VAL A 300 -0.12 11.70 16.16
C VAL A 300 0.72 12.15 14.98
N LYS A 301 0.05 12.72 13.98
CA LYS A 301 0.71 13.20 12.78
C LYS A 301 -0.01 14.41 12.19
N ASP A 302 0.77 15.43 11.88
CA ASP A 302 0.34 16.64 11.18
C ASP A 302 -0.81 17.33 11.91
N ASN A 303 -0.69 17.44 13.23
CA ASN A 303 -1.67 18.00 14.16
C ASN A 303 -3.01 17.24 14.22
N ILE A 304 -3.00 15.96 13.83
CA ILE A 304 -4.14 15.06 13.93
C ILE A 304 -3.75 13.86 14.79
N ILE A 305 -4.62 13.51 15.73
CA ILE A 305 -4.54 12.30 16.54
C ILE A 305 -5.38 11.22 15.88
N TYR A 306 -4.74 10.09 15.59
CA TYR A 306 -5.37 8.87 15.14
C TYR A 306 -5.38 7.87 16.29
N TYR A 307 -6.53 7.25 16.54
CA TYR A 307 -6.66 6.31 17.64
C TYR A 307 -7.81 5.33 17.41
N ASN A 308 -7.79 4.18 18.10
CA ASN A 308 -8.97 3.31 18.17
C ASN A 308 -9.60 3.33 19.56
N SER A 309 -10.94 3.43 19.61
CA SER A 309 -11.68 3.47 20.87
C SER A 309 -11.64 2.11 21.56
N LYS A 310 -11.37 2.09 22.87
CA LYS A 310 -11.40 0.90 23.72
C LYS A 310 -12.81 0.31 23.81
N SER A 311 -13.85 1.12 23.61
CA SER A 311 -15.25 0.70 23.73
C SER A 311 -15.69 -0.28 22.64
N ASN A 312 -15.22 -0.09 21.41
CA ASN A 312 -15.73 -0.81 20.24
C ASN A 312 -14.69 -1.10 19.15
N GLY A 313 -13.43 -0.69 19.35
CA GLY A 313 -12.34 -0.87 18.41
C GLY A 313 -12.33 0.11 17.22
N GLN A 314 -13.34 0.96 17.07
CA GLN A 314 -13.47 1.86 15.92
C GLN A 314 -12.29 2.82 15.81
N LEU A 315 -11.73 2.94 14.60
CA LEU A 315 -10.68 3.89 14.25
C LEU A 315 -11.29 5.29 14.05
N TYR A 316 -10.67 6.29 14.69
CA TYR A 316 -11.02 7.70 14.63
C TYR A 316 -9.81 8.56 14.27
N ARG A 317 -10.09 9.72 13.71
CA ARG A 317 -9.20 10.89 13.73
C ARG A 317 -9.83 12.01 14.55
N VAL A 318 -9.03 12.80 15.23
CA VAL A 318 -9.44 13.99 15.98
C VAL A 318 -8.32 15.03 15.93
N ASN A 319 -8.65 16.32 15.93
CA ASN A 319 -7.64 17.36 16.02
C ASN A 319 -6.88 17.27 17.36
N ILE A 320 -5.66 17.78 17.41
CA ILE A 320 -4.85 17.82 18.64
C ILE A 320 -5.48 18.60 19.80
N ASP A 321 -6.51 19.41 19.54
CA ASP A 321 -7.31 20.13 20.53
C ASP A 321 -8.58 19.37 20.96
N GLY A 322 -8.81 18.16 20.44
CA GLY A 322 -9.98 17.32 20.74
C GLY A 322 -11.21 17.60 19.86
N THR A 323 -11.15 18.57 18.94
CA THR A 323 -12.25 18.91 18.04
C THR A 323 -12.29 18.01 16.79
N ASN A 324 -13.40 18.04 16.05
CA ASN A 324 -13.57 17.34 14.77
C ASN A 324 -13.32 15.81 14.80
N LYS A 325 -13.67 15.17 15.92
CA LYS A 325 -13.65 13.70 16.02
C LYS A 325 -14.51 13.08 14.91
N THR A 326 -13.88 12.30 14.05
CA THR A 326 -14.51 11.67 12.88
C THR A 326 -14.06 10.21 12.78
N ALA A 327 -14.99 9.28 12.52
CA ALA A 327 -14.65 7.88 12.27
C ALA A 327 -13.95 7.73 10.91
N ILE A 328 -12.97 6.83 10.83
CA ILE A 328 -12.32 6.45 9.58
C ILE A 328 -13.01 5.20 9.03
N GLY A 329 -13.90 5.39 8.06
CA GLY A 329 -14.71 4.31 7.50
C GLY A 329 -15.46 3.51 8.58
N THR A 330 -15.52 2.19 8.42
CA THR A 330 -16.06 1.26 9.42
C THR A 330 -14.96 0.44 10.09
N GLU A 331 -13.73 0.93 10.06
CA GLU A 331 -12.54 0.16 10.40
C GLU A 331 -12.38 -0.03 11.90
N LYS A 332 -12.06 -1.28 12.30
CA LYS A 332 -11.90 -1.65 13.70
C LYS A 332 -10.57 -2.34 13.97
N LEU A 333 -9.84 -1.81 14.94
CA LEU A 333 -8.67 -2.42 15.53
C LEU A 333 -9.07 -3.19 16.80
N SER A 334 -8.16 -4.04 17.27
CA SER A 334 -8.41 -4.81 18.49
C SER A 334 -8.58 -3.88 19.69
N THR A 335 -9.45 -4.26 20.64
CA THR A 335 -9.51 -3.58 21.93
C THR A 335 -8.41 -4.06 22.87
N ASP A 336 -7.66 -5.11 22.50
CA ASP A 336 -6.46 -5.57 23.20
C ASP A 336 -5.22 -4.81 22.70
N PRO A 337 -4.50 -4.06 23.57
CA PRO A 337 -3.27 -3.35 23.21
C PRO A 337 -2.18 -4.24 22.59
N ALA A 338 -2.16 -5.54 22.90
CA ALA A 338 -1.21 -6.47 22.31
C ALA A 338 -1.40 -6.59 20.78
N ASN A 339 -2.64 -6.45 20.31
CA ASN A 339 -3.05 -6.69 18.93
C ASN A 339 -3.41 -5.41 18.15
N ALA A 340 -3.72 -4.30 18.84
CA ALA A 340 -4.01 -3.02 18.21
C ALA A 340 -2.72 -2.33 17.75
N LYS A 341 -2.50 -2.28 16.44
CA LYS A 341 -1.34 -1.60 15.84
C LYS A 341 -1.84 -0.53 14.89
N LEU A 342 -1.29 0.68 15.03
CA LEU A 342 -1.70 1.85 14.28
C LEU A 342 -0.46 2.66 13.87
N PHE A 343 -0.30 2.88 12.58
CA PHE A 343 0.82 3.61 12.00
C PHE A 343 0.27 4.65 11.03
N VAL A 344 0.82 5.85 11.02
CA VAL A 344 0.40 6.91 10.09
C VAL A 344 1.62 7.39 9.33
N CYS A 345 1.66 7.09 8.03
CA CYS A 345 2.76 7.45 7.15
C CYS A 345 2.20 8.22 5.96
N ASP A 346 2.70 9.43 5.73
CA ASP A 346 2.10 10.44 4.86
C ASP A 346 0.56 10.49 4.97
N ASN A 347 -0.15 10.31 3.87
CA ASN A 347 -1.62 10.31 3.82
C ASN A 347 -2.24 8.92 4.03
N TRP A 348 -1.50 7.96 4.58
CA TRP A 348 -1.94 6.58 4.81
C TRP A 348 -1.92 6.20 6.28
N ILE A 349 -2.96 5.49 6.69
CA ILE A 349 -3.08 4.83 7.99
C ILE A 349 -2.93 3.33 7.76
N TYR A 350 -1.96 2.70 8.43
CA TYR A 350 -1.79 1.26 8.44
C TYR A 350 -2.24 0.71 9.79
N TYR A 351 -3.02 -0.36 9.78
CA TYR A 351 -3.61 -0.89 11.00
C TYR A 351 -3.89 -2.39 10.93
N THR A 352 -3.88 -3.04 12.10
CA THR A 352 -4.30 -4.44 12.24
C THR A 352 -5.82 -4.53 12.41
N ASN A 353 -6.49 -5.20 11.48
CA ASN A 353 -7.96 -5.27 11.46
C ASN A 353 -8.48 -6.40 12.36
N ALA A 354 -9.19 -6.06 13.42
CA ALA A 354 -9.71 -7.03 14.40
C ALA A 354 -10.86 -7.89 13.88
N GLN A 355 -11.49 -7.50 12.77
CA GLN A 355 -12.56 -8.26 12.13
C GLN A 355 -12.00 -9.29 11.12
N ASP A 356 -10.69 -9.31 10.92
CA ASP A 356 -10.01 -10.12 9.92
C ASP A 356 -8.65 -10.58 10.45
N GLU A 357 -8.68 -11.35 11.55
CA GLU A 357 -7.51 -12.04 12.12
C GLU A 357 -6.30 -11.12 12.42
N ASN A 358 -6.55 -9.85 12.77
CA ASN A 358 -5.54 -8.81 13.01
C ASN A 358 -4.59 -8.57 11.82
N ARG A 359 -5.07 -8.82 10.61
CA ARG A 359 -4.32 -8.62 9.38
C ARG A 359 -4.01 -7.16 9.09
N LEU A 360 -2.88 -6.88 8.42
CA LEU A 360 -2.45 -5.53 8.09
C LEU A 360 -3.22 -4.96 6.89
N TYR A 361 -3.95 -3.89 7.13
CA TYR A 361 -4.60 -3.06 6.11
C TYR A 361 -3.95 -1.68 6.05
N ALA A 362 -4.14 -1.01 4.92
CA ALA A 362 -3.89 0.41 4.75
C ALA A 362 -5.17 1.11 4.31
N ILE A 363 -5.39 2.35 4.77
CA ILE A 363 -6.47 3.21 4.31
C ILE A 363 -5.98 4.65 4.26
N THR A 364 -6.44 5.46 3.30
CA THR A 364 -6.10 6.89 3.29
C THR A 364 -6.67 7.61 4.52
N THR A 365 -6.05 8.71 4.92
CA THR A 365 -6.44 9.49 6.13
C THR A 365 -7.86 10.08 6.04
N ASP A 366 -8.46 10.12 4.86
CA ASP A 366 -9.86 10.46 4.59
C ASP A 366 -10.83 9.26 4.66
N GLY A 367 -10.31 8.04 4.76
CA GLY A 367 -11.09 6.81 4.88
C GLY A 367 -11.61 6.23 3.56
N ILE A 368 -11.10 6.66 2.40
CA ILE A 368 -11.67 6.27 1.10
C ILE A 368 -10.92 5.08 0.46
N ASN A 369 -9.60 5.12 0.41
CA ASN A 369 -8.81 4.14 -0.35
C ASN A 369 -8.26 3.04 0.56
N LYS A 370 -9.05 1.99 0.79
CA LYS A 370 -8.63 0.81 1.59
C LYS A 370 -7.86 -0.21 0.75
N LYS A 371 -6.84 -0.83 1.34
CA LYS A 371 -6.01 -1.88 0.73
C LYS A 371 -5.66 -2.97 1.75
N ASP A 372 -5.72 -4.23 1.31
CA ASP A 372 -5.08 -5.36 1.99
C ASP A 372 -3.60 -5.40 1.64
N MET A 373 -2.72 -5.37 2.64
CA MET A 373 -1.27 -5.36 2.42
C MET A 373 -0.68 -6.77 2.27
N GLU A 374 -1.42 -7.81 2.62
CA GLU A 374 -0.85 -9.12 2.95
C GLU A 374 -1.29 -10.24 2.01
N THR A 375 -2.46 -10.15 1.37
CA THR A 375 -2.90 -11.16 0.38
C THR A 375 -2.15 -10.99 -0.95
N PRO A 376 -1.40 -12.01 -1.41
CA PRO A 376 -0.91 -12.04 -2.79
C PRO A 376 -2.05 -12.43 -3.74
N ILE A 377 -2.08 -11.81 -4.91
CA ILE A 377 -2.92 -12.27 -6.02
C ILE A 377 -2.17 -13.40 -6.72
N VAL A 378 -2.82 -14.53 -6.92
CA VAL A 378 -2.22 -15.73 -7.46
C VAL A 378 -2.72 -15.96 -8.88
N GLY A 379 -1.78 -16.09 -9.81
CA GLY A 379 -2.01 -16.56 -11.16
C GLY A 379 -1.41 -17.95 -11.39
N ILE A 380 -2.11 -18.79 -12.15
CA ILE A 380 -1.62 -20.10 -12.59
C ILE A 380 -1.42 -20.10 -14.10
N VAL A 381 -0.26 -20.56 -14.55
CA VAL A 381 0.07 -20.68 -15.97
C VAL A 381 -0.75 -21.80 -16.62
N ASP A 382 -1.56 -21.46 -17.63
CA ASP A 382 -2.33 -22.39 -18.43
C ASP A 382 -1.92 -22.34 -19.91
N VAL A 383 -1.04 -23.26 -20.29
CA VAL A 383 -0.48 -23.44 -21.64
C VAL A 383 -0.24 -24.92 -21.91
N SER A 384 -0.09 -25.30 -23.18
CA SER A 384 0.23 -26.69 -23.57
C SER A 384 1.66 -27.11 -23.24
N THR A 385 2.61 -26.18 -23.24
CA THR A 385 4.04 -26.46 -23.00
C THR A 385 4.64 -25.49 -21.97
N THR A 386 5.11 -24.32 -22.40
CA THR A 386 5.66 -23.30 -21.52
C THR A 386 5.22 -21.89 -21.91
N LEU A 387 5.13 -21.00 -20.92
CA LEU A 387 4.88 -19.58 -21.07
C LEU A 387 6.18 -18.79 -20.86
N SER A 388 6.44 -17.80 -21.70
CA SER A 388 7.61 -16.94 -21.56
C SER A 388 7.44 -15.91 -20.44
N LEU A 389 8.30 -15.95 -19.42
CA LEU A 389 8.50 -14.83 -18.48
C LEU A 389 9.48 -13.84 -19.10
N ARG A 390 9.09 -12.57 -19.23
CA ARG A 390 9.85 -11.56 -19.99
C ARG A 390 10.26 -10.36 -19.16
N GLN A 391 11.31 -9.67 -19.59
CA GLN A 391 11.81 -8.47 -18.91
C GLN A 391 10.85 -7.28 -18.99
N GLY A 392 10.04 -7.19 -20.06
CA GLY A 392 9.03 -6.15 -20.23
C GLY A 392 7.71 -6.70 -20.80
N PRO A 393 6.65 -5.88 -20.84
CA PRO A 393 5.32 -6.27 -21.33
C PRO A 393 5.28 -6.31 -22.87
N SER A 394 6.16 -7.10 -23.48
CA SER A 394 6.22 -7.28 -24.93
C SER A 394 6.92 -8.59 -25.28
N THR A 395 6.45 -9.26 -26.33
CA THR A 395 7.06 -10.47 -26.90
C THR A 395 8.45 -10.25 -27.48
N SER A 396 8.85 -9.00 -27.72
CA SER A 396 10.20 -8.64 -28.20
C SER A 396 11.24 -8.47 -27.09
N THR A 397 10.81 -8.42 -25.82
CA THR A 397 11.73 -8.22 -24.68
C THR A 397 12.40 -9.54 -24.27
N ALA A 398 13.55 -9.43 -23.60
CA ALA A 398 14.39 -10.55 -23.21
C ALA A 398 13.60 -11.60 -22.40
N LEU A 399 13.86 -12.88 -22.69
CA LEU A 399 13.32 -14.01 -21.95
C LEU A 399 14.09 -14.18 -20.63
N LEU A 400 13.37 -14.23 -19.53
CA LEU A 400 13.92 -14.48 -18.19
C LEU A 400 13.80 -15.96 -17.80
N ALA A 401 12.67 -16.59 -18.13
CA ALA A 401 12.41 -18.01 -17.87
C ALA A 401 11.30 -18.57 -18.77
N ALA A 402 11.28 -19.89 -18.94
CA ALA A 402 10.16 -20.62 -19.51
C ALA A 402 9.37 -21.29 -18.37
N LEU A 403 8.08 -20.95 -18.26
CA LEU A 403 7.21 -21.35 -17.15
C LEU A 403 6.32 -22.52 -17.60
N PRO A 404 6.47 -23.74 -17.06
CA PRO A 404 5.58 -24.86 -17.37
C PRO A 404 4.13 -24.59 -16.98
N ARG A 405 3.21 -25.39 -17.55
CA ARG A 405 1.81 -25.44 -17.08
C ARG A 405 1.75 -25.67 -15.56
N ASN A 406 0.75 -25.08 -14.91
CA ASN A 406 0.51 -25.11 -13.46
C ASN A 406 1.56 -24.37 -12.61
N THR A 407 2.46 -23.60 -13.24
CA THR A 407 3.37 -22.72 -12.50
C THR A 407 2.56 -21.66 -11.75
N LYS A 408 2.77 -21.55 -10.44
CA LYS A 408 2.18 -20.53 -9.57
C LYS A 408 2.99 -19.23 -9.63
N LEU A 409 2.29 -18.11 -9.77
CA LEU A 409 2.85 -16.77 -9.87
C LEU A 409 2.13 -15.83 -8.90
N ASP A 410 2.86 -14.94 -8.24
CA ASP A 410 2.24 -13.79 -7.56
C ASP A 410 2.09 -12.67 -8.59
N ILE A 411 0.86 -12.26 -8.87
CA ILE A 411 0.54 -11.09 -9.68
C ILE A 411 0.69 -9.87 -8.79
N ILE A 412 1.51 -8.92 -9.24
CA ILE A 412 1.78 -7.67 -8.51
C ILE A 412 1.36 -6.42 -9.28
N ASP A 413 1.18 -6.53 -10.60
CA ASP A 413 0.68 -5.41 -11.41
C ASP A 413 0.05 -5.87 -12.73
N ARG A 414 -0.71 -4.97 -13.36
CA ARG A 414 -1.23 -5.11 -14.73
C ARG A 414 -1.01 -3.86 -15.57
N THR A 415 -0.77 -4.08 -16.85
CA THR A 415 -0.61 -3.02 -17.86
C THR A 415 -1.09 -3.51 -19.23
N SER A 416 -1.31 -2.59 -20.16
CA SER A 416 -1.52 -2.92 -21.58
C SER A 416 -0.33 -2.46 -22.42
N SER A 417 0.01 -3.29 -23.41
CA SER A 417 1.02 -2.99 -24.41
C SER A 417 0.56 -3.57 -25.74
N ASN A 418 0.44 -2.69 -26.75
CA ASN A 418 -0.06 -3.03 -28.09
C ASN A 418 -1.42 -3.75 -28.09
N GLY A 419 -2.37 -3.29 -27.26
CA GLY A 419 -3.72 -3.88 -27.21
C GLY A 419 -3.77 -5.25 -26.55
N SER A 420 -2.77 -5.60 -25.72
CA SER A 420 -2.72 -6.85 -24.98
C SER A 420 -2.37 -6.59 -23.53
N THR A 421 -3.11 -7.24 -22.63
CA THR A 421 -2.86 -7.14 -21.19
C THR A 421 -1.69 -8.04 -20.77
N TRP A 422 -0.81 -7.47 -19.95
CA TRP A 422 0.33 -8.15 -19.35
C TRP A 422 0.25 -8.06 -17.83
N TYR A 423 0.50 -9.19 -17.16
CA TYR A 423 0.73 -9.20 -15.73
C TYR A 423 2.21 -9.07 -15.44
N ARG A 424 2.56 -8.17 -14.53
CA ARG A 424 3.85 -8.21 -13.84
C ARG A 424 3.73 -9.21 -12.70
N VAL A 425 4.68 -10.14 -12.63
CA VAL A 425 4.62 -11.28 -11.71
C VAL A 425 5.94 -11.51 -10.98
N ILE A 426 5.83 -12.15 -9.82
CA ILE A 426 6.95 -12.79 -9.12
C ILE A 426 6.84 -14.30 -9.38
N TYR A 427 7.88 -14.86 -10.00
CA TYR A 427 8.07 -16.29 -10.16
C TYR A 427 9.08 -16.80 -9.13
N ARG A 428 8.68 -17.82 -8.35
CA ARG A 428 9.54 -18.44 -7.34
C ARG A 428 9.93 -19.85 -7.75
N ASN A 429 11.23 -20.13 -7.74
CA ASN A 429 11.79 -21.46 -7.95
C ASN A 429 12.83 -21.76 -6.88
N GLY A 430 12.43 -22.51 -5.84
CA GLY A 430 13.22 -22.67 -4.62
C GLY A 430 13.47 -21.32 -3.95
N SER A 431 14.74 -21.01 -3.66
CA SER A 431 15.15 -19.72 -3.10
C SER A 431 15.30 -18.59 -4.12
N ASN A 432 15.16 -18.88 -5.42
CA ASN A 432 15.29 -17.89 -6.48
C ASN A 432 13.95 -17.20 -6.76
N GLU A 433 13.97 -15.88 -6.77
CA GLU A 433 12.86 -15.03 -7.21
C GLU A 433 13.22 -14.32 -8.50
N LEU A 434 12.38 -14.46 -9.52
CA LEU A 434 12.45 -13.70 -10.77
C LEU A 434 11.23 -12.82 -10.90
N MET A 435 11.44 -11.55 -11.24
CA MET A 435 10.37 -10.60 -11.52
C MET A 435 10.34 -10.30 -13.01
N GLY A 436 9.17 -10.42 -13.62
CA GLY A 436 9.00 -10.20 -15.06
C GLY A 436 7.54 -10.05 -15.46
N TYR A 437 7.29 -10.15 -16.75
CA TYR A 437 5.97 -10.00 -17.36
C TYR A 437 5.56 -11.27 -18.09
N VAL A 438 4.28 -11.60 -17.97
CA VAL A 438 3.61 -12.69 -18.70
C VAL A 438 2.35 -12.15 -19.37
N SER A 439 1.98 -12.70 -20.52
CA SER A 439 0.71 -12.34 -21.16
C SER A 439 -0.45 -12.82 -20.29
N ALA A 440 -1.38 -11.92 -19.96
CA ALA A 440 -2.52 -12.23 -19.10
C ALA A 440 -3.43 -13.32 -19.67
N TYR A 441 -3.45 -13.46 -20.99
CA TYR A 441 -4.25 -14.46 -21.72
C TYR A 441 -3.99 -15.90 -21.25
N TYR A 442 -2.75 -16.20 -20.83
CA TYR A 442 -2.32 -17.55 -20.43
C TYR A 442 -2.31 -17.76 -18.92
N ILE A 443 -2.95 -16.87 -18.16
CA ILE A 443 -2.96 -16.91 -16.70
C ILE A 443 -4.38 -17.05 -16.19
N ILE A 444 -4.62 -18.05 -15.34
CA ILE A 444 -5.85 -18.19 -14.55
C ILE A 444 -5.62 -17.54 -13.20
N VAL A 445 -6.31 -16.43 -12.93
CA VAL A 445 -6.28 -15.77 -11.62
C VAL A 445 -7.19 -16.54 -10.67
N VAL A 446 -6.66 -17.04 -9.55
CA VAL A 446 -7.39 -18.00 -8.70
C VAL A 446 -7.98 -17.38 -7.44
N ASN A 447 -7.55 -16.19 -7.04
CA ASN A 447 -8.09 -15.51 -5.87
C ASN A 447 -8.20 -14.00 -6.10
N ASP A 448 -8.78 -13.33 -5.11
CA ASP A 448 -8.90 -11.89 -5.05
C ASP A 448 -8.05 -11.31 -3.92
N ASP A 449 -7.89 -9.99 -3.91
CA ASP A 449 -7.22 -9.25 -2.83
C ASP A 449 -8.15 -9.01 -1.61
N ARG A 450 -9.30 -9.68 -1.61
CA ARG A 450 -10.39 -9.55 -0.62
C ARG A 450 -11.04 -8.17 -0.61
N MET A 451 -10.65 -7.28 -1.52
CA MET A 451 -11.25 -5.97 -1.77
C MET A 451 -12.11 -5.96 -3.03
N TRP A 452 -12.42 -7.12 -3.61
CA TRP A 452 -13.30 -7.26 -4.78
C TRP A 452 -12.69 -6.70 -6.07
N ASN A 453 -11.39 -6.39 -6.10
CA ASN A 453 -10.75 -5.70 -7.22
C ASN A 453 -10.42 -6.61 -8.41
N HIS A 454 -10.39 -7.94 -8.20
CA HIS A 454 -10.17 -8.93 -9.25
C HIS A 454 -11.45 -9.68 -9.62
N LEU A 455 -12.60 -9.27 -9.09
CA LEU A 455 -13.88 -9.82 -9.53
C LEU A 455 -14.13 -9.43 -11.01
N GLY A 456 -14.57 -10.39 -11.83
CA GLY A 456 -14.79 -10.17 -13.26
C GLY A 456 -13.57 -10.47 -14.15
N VAL A 457 -12.43 -10.84 -13.55
CA VAL A 457 -11.19 -11.24 -14.25
C VAL A 457 -11.37 -12.43 -15.18
N LEU A 458 -12.35 -13.31 -14.88
CA LEU A 458 -12.68 -14.44 -15.75
C LEU A 458 -13.22 -13.98 -17.10
N SER A 459 -14.22 -13.11 -17.11
CA SER A 459 -14.92 -12.71 -18.33
C SER A 459 -14.17 -11.68 -19.15
N GLU A 460 -13.38 -10.79 -18.52
CA GLU A 460 -12.62 -9.78 -19.26
C GLU A 460 -11.61 -10.41 -20.24
N LYS A 461 -11.08 -11.59 -19.90
CA LYS A 461 -10.20 -12.39 -20.76
C LYS A 461 -10.86 -12.66 -22.12
N TYR A 462 -12.14 -12.98 -22.10
CA TYR A 462 -12.91 -13.34 -23.30
C TYR A 462 -13.52 -12.13 -24.02
N GLU A 463 -13.72 -11.02 -23.32
CA GLU A 463 -14.38 -9.83 -23.87
C GLU A 463 -13.40 -8.85 -24.51
N SER A 464 -12.22 -8.69 -23.93
CA SER A 464 -11.27 -7.64 -24.30
C SER A 464 -9.81 -8.04 -24.09
N ASN A 465 -9.56 -9.31 -23.71
CA ASN A 465 -8.27 -9.72 -23.15
C ASN A 465 -7.85 -8.87 -21.93
N GLY A 466 -8.82 -8.35 -21.16
CA GLY A 466 -8.61 -7.51 -19.99
C GLY A 466 -8.20 -6.06 -20.27
N ASP A 467 -8.18 -5.61 -21.53
CA ASP A 467 -7.68 -4.27 -21.88
C ASP A 467 -8.81 -3.22 -21.81
N PRO A 468 -8.74 -2.23 -20.89
CA PRO A 468 -9.73 -1.16 -20.76
C PRO A 468 -9.78 -0.21 -21.98
N GLY A 469 -8.80 -0.26 -22.88
CA GLY A 469 -8.75 0.51 -24.13
C GLY A 469 -9.38 -0.17 -25.33
N THR A 470 -9.87 -1.42 -25.19
CA THR A 470 -10.42 -2.20 -26.32
C THR A 470 -11.64 -1.52 -26.92
N ILE A 471 -11.66 -1.42 -28.25
CA ILE A 471 -12.83 -0.97 -29.02
C ILE A 471 -13.10 -2.02 -30.09
N SER A 472 -14.27 -2.65 -30.03
CA SER A 472 -14.74 -3.60 -31.04
C SER A 472 -15.79 -2.95 -31.93
N ASN A 473 -15.66 -3.12 -33.25
CA ASN A 473 -16.56 -2.55 -34.24
C ASN A 473 -16.77 -3.51 -35.42
N THR A 474 -17.34 -4.68 -35.15
CA THR A 474 -17.56 -5.72 -36.16
C THR A 474 -18.78 -5.38 -37.03
N LYS A 475 -18.58 -5.31 -38.35
CA LYS A 475 -19.65 -5.03 -39.32
C LYS A 475 -20.72 -6.14 -39.29
N GLY A 476 -21.96 -5.79 -38.96
CA GLY A 476 -23.09 -6.74 -38.88
C GLY A 476 -23.43 -7.21 -37.47
N ASP A 477 -22.65 -6.83 -36.45
CA ASP A 477 -23.00 -7.11 -35.06
C ASP A 477 -24.21 -6.27 -34.63
N LEU A 478 -25.26 -6.95 -34.14
CA LEU A 478 -26.48 -6.31 -33.65
C LEU A 478 -26.23 -5.43 -32.41
N GLY A 479 -25.13 -5.66 -31.69
CA GLY A 479 -24.71 -4.88 -30.52
C GLY A 479 -24.04 -3.54 -30.86
N GLY A 480 -23.72 -3.27 -32.12
CA GLY A 480 -22.98 -2.08 -32.52
C GLY A 480 -21.55 -2.04 -31.95
N LYS A 481 -20.98 -0.85 -31.87
CA LYS A 481 -19.61 -0.64 -31.37
C LYS A 481 -19.56 -0.79 -29.85
N SER A 482 -18.51 -1.45 -29.34
CA SER A 482 -18.36 -1.80 -27.92
C SER A 482 -17.00 -1.39 -27.36
N TYR A 483 -16.94 -0.99 -26.09
CA TYR A 483 -15.78 -0.33 -25.47
C TYR A 483 -15.39 -0.94 -24.13
N GLY A 484 -14.09 -1.00 -23.85
CA GLY A 484 -13.55 -1.30 -22.53
C GLY A 484 -13.41 -2.77 -22.20
N ALA A 485 -12.97 -3.02 -20.95
CA ALA A 485 -12.60 -4.34 -20.46
C ALA A 485 -13.78 -5.33 -20.49
N TRP A 486 -15.01 -4.82 -20.28
CA TRP A 486 -16.26 -5.59 -20.34
C TRP A 486 -17.20 -5.18 -21.49
N GLN A 487 -16.65 -4.58 -22.55
CA GLN A 487 -17.35 -4.32 -23.82
C GLN A 487 -18.72 -3.62 -23.69
N PHE A 488 -18.74 -2.40 -23.14
CA PHE A 488 -19.93 -1.55 -23.08
C PHE A 488 -20.43 -1.21 -24.49
N SER A 489 -21.65 -1.65 -24.81
CA SER A 489 -22.27 -1.53 -26.12
C SER A 489 -22.98 -0.19 -26.28
N THR A 490 -22.79 0.41 -27.45
CA THR A 490 -23.53 1.60 -27.92
C THR A 490 -25.01 1.30 -28.15
N THR A 491 -25.33 0.23 -28.89
CA THR A 491 -26.72 -0.11 -29.23
C THR A 491 -27.53 -0.61 -28.03
N ALA A 492 -26.91 -1.37 -27.13
CA ALA A 492 -27.56 -1.85 -25.90
C ALA A 492 -27.64 -0.76 -24.80
N GLY A 493 -26.99 0.39 -24.99
CA GLY A 493 -27.04 1.54 -24.10
C GLY A 493 -26.16 1.44 -22.84
N SER A 494 -25.37 0.36 -22.68
CA SER A 494 -24.48 0.21 -21.52
C SER A 494 -23.33 1.22 -21.54
N LEU A 495 -22.85 1.63 -22.73
CA LEU A 495 -21.87 2.72 -22.84
C LEU A 495 -22.47 4.07 -22.42
N THR A 496 -23.69 4.36 -22.87
CA THR A 496 -24.38 5.62 -22.56
C THR A 496 -24.57 5.78 -21.05
N THR A 497 -25.00 4.71 -20.38
CA THR A 497 -25.21 4.72 -18.93
C THR A 497 -23.90 4.82 -18.14
N PHE A 498 -22.82 4.19 -18.62
CA PHE A 498 -21.47 4.40 -18.08
C PHE A 498 -21.03 5.87 -18.21
N PHE A 499 -21.17 6.43 -19.41
CA PHE A 499 -20.73 7.79 -19.73
C PHE A 499 -21.38 8.85 -18.83
N TYR A 500 -22.70 8.79 -18.63
CA TYR A 500 -23.37 9.74 -17.73
C TYR A 500 -23.09 9.50 -16.25
N TRP A 501 -22.93 8.24 -15.84
CA TRP A 501 -22.53 7.93 -14.46
C TRP A 501 -21.13 8.46 -14.14
N LEU A 502 -20.21 8.42 -15.12
CA LEU A 502 -18.84 8.87 -14.98
C LEU A 502 -18.74 10.36 -14.60
N GLU A 503 -19.68 11.21 -15.01
CA GLU A 503 -19.68 12.64 -14.68
C GLU A 503 -19.65 12.89 -13.17
N GLY A 504 -20.46 12.14 -12.41
CA GLY A 504 -20.54 12.27 -10.95
C GLY A 504 -19.40 11.58 -10.20
N GLU A 505 -18.70 10.64 -10.86
CA GLU A 505 -17.70 9.79 -10.22
C GLU A 505 -16.26 10.26 -10.53
N ASN A 506 -15.97 10.61 -11.78
CA ASN A 506 -14.68 11.13 -12.20
C ASN A 506 -14.88 12.15 -13.33
N LYS A 507 -15.12 13.40 -12.92
CA LYS A 507 -15.40 14.51 -13.85
C LYS A 507 -14.25 14.75 -14.85
N ALA A 508 -12.99 14.54 -14.46
CA ALA A 508 -11.86 14.73 -15.36
C ALA A 508 -11.89 13.74 -16.54
N PHE A 509 -12.21 12.47 -16.29
CA PHE A 509 -12.35 11.47 -17.35
C PHE A 509 -13.60 11.71 -18.19
N PHE A 510 -14.70 12.10 -17.55
CA PHE A 510 -15.92 12.50 -18.25
C PHE A 510 -15.65 13.64 -19.22
N ASP A 511 -14.98 14.72 -18.79
CA ASP A 511 -14.71 15.89 -19.63
C ASP A 511 -13.88 15.53 -20.88
N ILE A 512 -12.90 14.61 -20.73
CA ILE A 512 -12.09 14.08 -21.84
C ILE A 512 -12.96 13.32 -22.85
N LEU A 513 -13.81 12.40 -22.38
CA LEU A 513 -14.70 11.65 -23.26
C LEU A 513 -15.77 12.54 -23.90
N ASN A 514 -16.31 13.49 -23.14
CA ASN A 514 -17.35 14.41 -23.58
C ASN A 514 -16.83 15.35 -24.69
N ALA A 515 -15.58 15.81 -24.60
CA ALA A 515 -14.96 16.59 -25.67
C ALA A 515 -14.94 15.82 -27.00
N GLY A 516 -14.57 14.54 -26.97
CA GLY A 516 -14.60 13.66 -28.14
C GLY A 516 -16.02 13.43 -28.67
N TRP A 517 -16.96 13.14 -27.77
CA TRP A 517 -18.38 12.94 -28.10
C TRP A 517 -19.02 14.16 -28.76
N VAL A 518 -18.74 15.37 -28.24
CA VAL A 518 -19.21 16.64 -28.81
C VAL A 518 -18.58 16.90 -30.18
N ALA A 519 -17.28 16.64 -30.34
CA ALA A 519 -16.58 16.80 -31.62
C ALA A 519 -17.14 15.88 -32.72
N ASP A 520 -17.66 14.71 -32.34
CA ASP A 520 -18.32 13.76 -33.23
C ASP A 520 -19.82 14.08 -33.49
N GLY A 521 -20.30 15.24 -33.05
CA GLY A 521 -21.71 15.64 -33.19
C GLY A 521 -22.64 14.76 -32.34
N TYR A 522 -22.24 14.51 -31.08
CA TYR A 522 -22.95 13.70 -30.09
C TYR A 522 -23.05 12.22 -30.48
N LYS A 523 -21.97 11.67 -31.06
CA LYS A 523 -21.85 10.27 -31.46
C LYS A 523 -20.53 9.68 -30.96
N ASN A 524 -20.45 8.36 -30.84
CA ASN A 524 -19.20 7.67 -30.49
C ASN A 524 -18.37 7.40 -31.76
N GLY A 525 -17.83 8.48 -32.34
CA GLY A 525 -17.01 8.47 -33.55
C GLY A 525 -15.51 8.41 -33.27
N ASP A 526 -14.71 8.89 -34.22
CA ASP A 526 -13.24 8.77 -34.15
C ASP A 526 -12.62 9.63 -33.04
N ASN A 527 -13.22 10.78 -32.71
CA ASN A 527 -12.72 11.63 -31.63
C ASN A 527 -13.01 11.00 -30.26
N PHE A 528 -14.19 10.39 -30.10
CA PHE A 528 -14.51 9.62 -28.90
C PHE A 528 -13.57 8.41 -28.73
N ASP A 529 -13.28 7.68 -29.80
CA ASP A 529 -12.32 6.56 -29.78
C ASP A 529 -10.92 6.99 -29.36
N ALA A 530 -10.46 8.11 -29.90
CA ALA A 530 -9.16 8.68 -29.56
C ALA A 530 -9.11 9.06 -28.07
N ALA A 531 -10.17 9.68 -27.54
CA ALA A 531 -10.28 10.02 -26.13
C ALA A 531 -10.29 8.76 -25.23
N TRP A 532 -11.02 7.71 -25.63
CA TRP A 532 -11.05 6.43 -24.92
C TRP A 532 -9.66 5.77 -24.85
N LYS A 533 -8.98 5.68 -25.99
CA LYS A 533 -7.61 5.13 -26.06
C LYS A 533 -6.60 6.00 -25.31
N TYR A 534 -6.78 7.32 -25.31
CA TYR A 534 -5.95 8.24 -24.54
C TYR A 534 -6.05 7.95 -23.04
N LEU A 535 -7.27 7.77 -22.50
CA LEU A 535 -7.46 7.40 -21.11
C LEU A 535 -6.81 6.06 -20.78
N ALA A 536 -6.99 5.04 -21.62
CA ALA A 536 -6.36 3.73 -21.43
C ALA A 536 -4.83 3.79 -21.46
N ALA A 537 -4.23 4.63 -22.30
CA ALA A 537 -2.78 4.74 -22.42
C ALA A 537 -2.14 5.57 -21.29
N ASN A 538 -2.79 6.62 -20.82
CA ASN A 538 -2.21 7.58 -19.87
C ASN A 538 -2.69 7.36 -18.43
N TYR A 539 -3.82 6.69 -18.24
CA TYR A 539 -4.47 6.47 -16.95
C TYR A 539 -4.94 5.02 -16.81
N TYR A 540 -4.17 4.06 -17.32
CA TYR A 540 -4.54 2.65 -17.44
C TYR A 540 -5.24 2.08 -16.18
N LYS A 541 -4.62 2.25 -15.00
CA LYS A 541 -5.12 1.67 -13.74
C LYS A 541 -6.41 2.35 -13.29
N ASP A 542 -6.45 3.67 -13.28
CA ASP A 542 -7.62 4.43 -12.89
C ASP A 542 -8.79 4.19 -13.85
N PHE A 543 -8.51 4.10 -15.15
CA PHE A 543 -9.50 3.84 -16.17
C PHE A 543 -10.01 2.39 -16.13
N TYR A 544 -9.15 1.41 -15.86
CA TYR A 544 -9.60 0.05 -15.58
C TYR A 544 -10.48 0.00 -14.33
N ASN A 545 -10.03 0.60 -13.23
CA ASN A 545 -10.73 0.58 -11.94
C ASN A 545 -12.11 1.25 -12.02
N ILE A 546 -12.24 2.34 -12.78
CA ILE A 546 -13.53 3.03 -12.94
C ILE A 546 -14.52 2.21 -13.78
N GLN A 547 -14.04 1.52 -14.82
CA GLN A 547 -14.85 0.56 -15.58
C GLN A 547 -15.27 -0.62 -14.71
N HIS A 548 -14.35 -1.15 -13.89
CA HIS A 548 -14.62 -2.24 -12.96
C HIS A 548 -15.70 -1.85 -11.94
N LYS A 549 -15.55 -0.69 -11.29
CA LYS A 549 -16.49 -0.15 -10.32
C LYS A 549 -17.91 -0.06 -10.91
N TYR A 550 -18.02 0.49 -12.12
CA TYR A 550 -19.29 0.58 -12.82
C TYR A 550 -19.90 -0.81 -13.09
N THR A 551 -19.11 -1.71 -13.67
CA THR A 551 -19.58 -3.04 -14.06
C THR A 551 -20.05 -3.84 -12.83
N LYS A 552 -19.30 -3.78 -11.73
CA LYS A 552 -19.69 -4.42 -10.47
C LYS A 552 -21.05 -3.91 -9.99
N MET A 553 -21.19 -2.59 -9.89
CA MET A 553 -22.40 -1.94 -9.39
C MET A 553 -23.62 -2.24 -10.28
N MET A 554 -23.45 -2.17 -11.60
CA MET A 554 -24.56 -2.26 -12.54
C MET A 554 -25.02 -3.68 -12.84
N TYR A 555 -24.12 -4.66 -12.74
CA TYR A 555 -24.40 -6.04 -13.13
C TYR A 555 -24.31 -6.98 -11.95
N TYR A 556 -23.11 -7.15 -11.38
CA TYR A 556 -22.87 -8.14 -10.33
C TYR A 556 -23.70 -7.87 -9.06
N ASP A 557 -23.60 -6.67 -8.49
CA ASP A 557 -24.27 -6.33 -7.23
C ASP A 557 -25.79 -6.42 -7.36
N ARG A 558 -26.33 -5.99 -8.49
CA ARG A 558 -27.78 -6.12 -8.79
C ARG A 558 -28.21 -7.57 -8.95
N ALA A 559 -27.41 -8.39 -9.64
CA ALA A 559 -27.72 -9.81 -9.80
C ALA A 559 -27.69 -10.54 -8.45
N ILE A 560 -26.65 -10.33 -7.65
CA ILE A 560 -26.53 -10.88 -6.29
C ILE A 560 -27.70 -10.45 -5.41
N ALA A 561 -28.09 -9.17 -5.45
CA ALA A 561 -29.24 -8.70 -4.66
C ALA A 561 -30.54 -9.46 -4.99
N VAL A 562 -30.80 -9.73 -6.28
CA VAL A 562 -31.97 -10.52 -6.71
C VAL A 562 -31.86 -11.96 -6.23
N LEU A 563 -30.70 -12.61 -6.40
CA LEU A 563 -30.50 -14.01 -6.03
C LEU A 563 -30.55 -14.21 -4.50
N ASN A 564 -29.87 -13.36 -3.73
CA ASN A 564 -29.89 -13.40 -2.27
C ASN A 564 -31.33 -13.23 -1.74
N SER A 565 -32.09 -12.29 -2.31
CA SER A 565 -33.48 -12.08 -1.94
C SER A 565 -34.37 -13.29 -2.25
N ARG A 566 -34.16 -13.94 -3.41
CA ARG A 566 -34.97 -15.10 -3.82
C ARG A 566 -34.67 -16.36 -3.01
N TYR A 567 -33.40 -16.70 -2.85
CA TYR A 567 -32.98 -17.98 -2.27
C TYR A 567 -32.64 -17.89 -0.79
N LYS A 568 -32.63 -16.68 -0.19
CA LYS A 568 -32.30 -16.44 1.22
C LYS A 568 -30.92 -16.96 1.62
N VAL A 569 -29.96 -16.87 0.69
CA VAL A 569 -28.55 -17.25 0.84
C VAL A 569 -27.69 -16.04 0.51
N ASP A 570 -26.57 -15.82 1.21
CA ASP A 570 -25.59 -14.82 0.80
C ASP A 570 -24.58 -15.41 -0.19
N PHE A 571 -24.83 -15.22 -1.47
CA PHE A 571 -23.96 -15.70 -2.54
C PHE A 571 -22.61 -14.97 -2.62
N ASN A 572 -22.39 -13.88 -1.87
CA ASN A 572 -21.06 -13.28 -1.76
C ASN A 572 -20.07 -14.17 -0.97
N THR A 573 -20.57 -15.10 -0.17
CA THR A 573 -19.75 -16.06 0.60
C THR A 573 -19.24 -17.24 -0.25
N TYR A 574 -19.75 -17.39 -1.46
CA TYR A 574 -19.36 -18.47 -2.38
C TYR A 574 -17.95 -18.23 -2.92
N SER A 575 -17.35 -19.23 -3.56
CA SER A 575 -15.99 -19.16 -4.10
C SER A 575 -15.80 -18.00 -5.08
N PHE A 576 -14.54 -17.56 -5.22
CA PHE A 576 -14.14 -16.57 -6.21
C PHE A 576 -14.56 -16.97 -7.65
N ALA A 577 -14.52 -18.27 -7.97
CA ALA A 577 -14.95 -18.80 -9.25
C ALA A 577 -16.45 -18.62 -9.51
N PHE A 578 -17.30 -18.97 -8.53
CA PHE A 578 -18.73 -18.77 -8.65
C PHE A 578 -19.08 -17.29 -8.82
N ARG A 579 -18.45 -16.41 -8.03
CA ARG A 579 -18.69 -14.96 -8.12
C ARG A 579 -18.28 -14.42 -9.49
N ASN A 580 -17.18 -14.89 -10.07
CA ASN A 580 -16.78 -14.57 -11.45
C ASN A 580 -17.78 -15.11 -12.49
N ALA A 581 -18.33 -16.30 -12.31
CA ALA A 581 -19.37 -16.84 -13.20
C ALA A 581 -20.67 -16.02 -13.14
N VAL A 582 -21.06 -15.54 -11.95
CA VAL A 582 -22.19 -14.61 -11.77
C VAL A 582 -21.93 -13.29 -12.49
N TRP A 583 -20.73 -12.70 -12.30
CA TRP A 583 -20.33 -11.47 -13.01
C TRP A 583 -20.45 -11.65 -14.52
N SER A 584 -19.78 -12.67 -15.07
CA SER A 584 -19.79 -12.97 -16.51
C SER A 584 -21.21 -13.12 -17.05
N THR A 585 -22.06 -13.85 -16.32
CA THR A 585 -23.45 -14.09 -16.73
C THR A 585 -24.27 -12.80 -16.71
N ALA A 586 -24.13 -11.98 -15.67
CA ALA A 586 -24.86 -10.72 -15.52
C ALA A 586 -24.44 -9.68 -16.57
N VAL A 587 -23.15 -9.58 -16.87
CA VAL A 587 -22.63 -8.70 -17.93
C VAL A 587 -23.16 -9.14 -19.30
N HIS A 588 -23.06 -10.42 -19.61
CA HIS A 588 -23.40 -10.93 -20.93
C HIS A 588 -24.91 -10.96 -21.22
N HIS A 589 -25.73 -11.40 -20.26
CA HIS A 589 -27.18 -11.56 -20.43
C HIS A 589 -28.01 -10.41 -19.84
N GLY A 590 -27.35 -9.42 -19.23
CA GLY A 590 -28.00 -8.43 -18.37
C GLY A 590 -28.50 -9.04 -17.06
N VAL A 591 -28.82 -8.17 -16.08
CA VAL A 591 -29.31 -8.62 -14.76
C VAL A 591 -30.58 -9.47 -14.89
N GLY A 592 -31.52 -9.08 -15.77
CA GLY A 592 -32.75 -9.84 -16.01
C GLY A 592 -32.50 -11.21 -16.62
N GLY A 593 -31.73 -11.30 -17.72
CA GLY A 593 -31.40 -12.58 -18.34
C GLY A 593 -30.59 -13.51 -17.43
N ALA A 594 -29.82 -12.95 -16.50
CA ALA A 594 -29.11 -13.72 -15.49
C ALA A 594 -30.03 -14.22 -14.35
N THR A 595 -31.03 -13.44 -13.94
CA THR A 595 -31.73 -13.63 -12.65
C THR A 595 -33.25 -13.72 -12.72
N ASN A 596 -33.88 -13.69 -13.88
CA ASN A 596 -35.32 -13.97 -14.01
C ASN A 596 -35.69 -15.30 -13.33
N ALA A 597 -36.96 -15.46 -12.91
CA ALA A 597 -37.42 -16.74 -12.37
C ALA A 597 -37.17 -17.88 -13.39
N SER A 598 -36.90 -19.09 -12.91
CA SER A 598 -36.59 -20.25 -13.77
C SER A 598 -37.74 -20.64 -14.70
N ASN A 599 -38.98 -20.27 -14.36
CA ASN A 599 -40.19 -20.48 -15.14
C ASN A 599 -40.64 -19.25 -15.94
N ALA A 600 -39.85 -18.17 -15.98
CA ALA A 600 -40.16 -17.00 -16.79
C ALA A 600 -40.06 -17.32 -18.29
N GLN A 601 -40.68 -16.47 -19.14
CA GLN A 601 -40.60 -16.61 -20.61
C GLN A 601 -39.15 -16.61 -21.11
N LEU A 602 -38.29 -15.77 -20.52
CA LEU A 602 -36.84 -15.88 -20.61
C LEU A 602 -36.31 -16.29 -19.23
N PRO A 603 -36.04 -17.59 -18.99
CA PRO A 603 -35.53 -18.08 -17.72
C PRO A 603 -34.22 -17.40 -17.34
N GLY A 604 -34.03 -17.08 -16.05
CA GLY A 604 -32.76 -16.56 -15.57
C GLY A 604 -31.70 -17.66 -15.56
N VAL A 605 -30.57 -17.45 -16.24
CA VAL A 605 -29.48 -18.44 -16.31
C VAL A 605 -29.06 -18.93 -14.92
N LEU A 606 -28.75 -18.00 -14.02
CA LEU A 606 -28.25 -18.30 -12.68
C LEU A 606 -29.34 -18.98 -11.84
N SER A 607 -30.59 -18.57 -12.03
CA SER A 607 -31.73 -19.12 -11.30
C SER A 607 -32.00 -20.58 -11.65
N VAL A 608 -31.98 -20.89 -12.95
CA VAL A 608 -32.08 -22.28 -13.43
C VAL A 608 -30.90 -23.11 -12.91
N ALA A 609 -29.68 -22.59 -13.00
CA ALA A 609 -28.50 -23.32 -12.55
C ALA A 609 -28.52 -23.62 -11.04
N ILE A 610 -28.89 -22.64 -10.20
CA ILE A 610 -28.98 -22.80 -8.74
C ILE A 610 -30.03 -23.88 -8.39
N GLU A 611 -31.21 -23.82 -9.01
CA GLU A 611 -32.32 -24.74 -8.72
C GLU A 611 -32.07 -26.18 -9.20
N GLN A 612 -31.26 -26.35 -10.24
CA GLN A 612 -30.93 -27.68 -10.82
C GLN A 612 -29.67 -28.32 -10.23
N SER A 613 -29.07 -27.74 -9.19
CA SER A 613 -27.78 -28.19 -8.65
C SER A 613 -27.89 -28.74 -7.22
N PRO A 614 -28.39 -29.97 -7.02
CA PRO A 614 -28.45 -30.58 -5.69
C PRO A 614 -27.06 -30.93 -5.11
N ALA A 615 -25.99 -30.88 -5.94
CA ALA A 615 -24.65 -31.42 -5.65
C ALA A 615 -23.56 -30.38 -5.29
N GLY A 616 -23.95 -29.16 -4.92
CA GLY A 616 -23.02 -28.13 -4.43
C GLY A 616 -22.41 -27.22 -5.51
N GLU A 617 -21.55 -26.30 -5.08
CA GLU A 617 -21.14 -25.11 -5.85
C GLU A 617 -20.48 -25.40 -7.21
N ARG A 618 -19.60 -26.40 -7.29
CA ARG A 618 -18.95 -26.81 -8.54
C ARG A 618 -19.97 -27.16 -9.63
N GLN A 619 -21.04 -27.87 -9.25
CA GLN A 619 -22.12 -28.23 -10.16
C GLN A 619 -22.95 -27.00 -10.57
N ILE A 620 -23.13 -26.04 -9.65
CA ILE A 620 -23.78 -24.76 -10.00
C ILE A 620 -22.99 -24.07 -11.10
N ILE A 621 -21.67 -23.97 -10.99
CA ILE A 621 -20.82 -23.37 -12.03
C ILE A 621 -21.01 -24.10 -13.37
N GLN A 622 -20.95 -25.43 -13.38
CA GLN A 622 -21.18 -26.22 -14.60
C GLN A 622 -22.57 -25.94 -15.20
N ASN A 623 -23.60 -25.90 -14.37
CA ASN A 623 -24.98 -25.68 -14.79
C ASN A 623 -25.22 -24.24 -15.29
N ILE A 624 -24.49 -23.25 -14.76
CA ILE A 624 -24.51 -21.88 -15.30
C ILE A 624 -24.09 -21.93 -16.77
N TYR A 625 -22.91 -22.48 -17.08
CA TYR A 625 -22.41 -22.50 -18.46
C TYR A 625 -23.20 -23.43 -19.39
N ALA A 626 -23.69 -24.57 -18.88
CA ALA A 626 -24.60 -25.43 -19.62
C ALA A 626 -25.88 -24.67 -20.02
N GLN A 627 -26.46 -23.91 -19.08
CA GLN A 627 -27.65 -23.11 -19.34
C GLN A 627 -27.35 -21.94 -20.29
N ARG A 628 -26.23 -21.22 -20.12
CA ARG A 628 -25.81 -20.14 -21.05
C ARG A 628 -25.67 -20.62 -22.50
N SER A 629 -25.24 -21.87 -22.68
CA SER A 629 -25.00 -22.48 -23.99
C SER A 629 -26.27 -22.84 -24.77
N ARG A 630 -27.46 -22.66 -24.17
CA ARG A 630 -28.77 -22.86 -24.81
C ARG A 630 -29.13 -21.72 -25.75
N THR A 631 -28.46 -21.69 -26.90
CA THR A 631 -28.62 -20.63 -27.90
C THR A 631 -30.03 -20.50 -28.44
N GLU A 632 -30.80 -21.58 -28.45
CA GLU A 632 -32.21 -21.59 -28.83
C GLU A 632 -33.10 -20.75 -27.89
N ILE A 633 -32.64 -20.50 -26.66
CA ILE A 633 -33.33 -19.64 -25.69
C ILE A 633 -32.75 -18.22 -25.74
N TYR A 634 -31.47 -18.09 -25.43
CA TYR A 634 -30.85 -16.77 -25.15
C TYR A 634 -30.42 -16.02 -26.41
N PHE A 635 -30.35 -16.70 -27.55
CA PHE A 635 -29.94 -16.14 -28.84
C PHE A 635 -30.97 -16.44 -29.93
N SER A 636 -32.25 -16.59 -29.55
CA SER A 636 -33.36 -16.96 -30.44
C SER A 636 -33.58 -16.01 -31.64
N LYS A 637 -33.04 -14.78 -31.59
CA LYS A 637 -33.04 -13.83 -32.71
C LYS A 637 -32.06 -14.19 -33.83
N TYR A 638 -31.05 -15.01 -33.55
CA TYR A 638 -30.09 -15.47 -34.54
C TYR A 638 -30.65 -16.69 -35.28
N ASN A 639 -30.81 -16.56 -36.60
CA ASN A 639 -31.19 -17.68 -37.47
C ASN A 639 -30.00 -18.65 -37.66
N PRO A 640 -30.03 -19.88 -37.13
CA PRO A 640 -28.91 -20.84 -37.26
C PRO A 640 -28.69 -21.36 -38.68
N ASN A 641 -29.66 -21.16 -39.59
CA ASN A 641 -29.52 -21.52 -41.00
C ASN A 641 -28.81 -20.42 -41.82
N ASN A 642 -28.61 -19.23 -41.24
CA ASN A 642 -27.76 -18.20 -41.84
C ASN A 642 -26.30 -18.49 -41.43
N PRO A 643 -25.35 -18.63 -42.38
CA PRO A 643 -23.96 -18.96 -42.09
C PRO A 643 -23.25 -17.99 -41.12
N ASP A 644 -23.50 -16.69 -41.25
CA ASP A 644 -22.88 -15.66 -40.41
C ASP A 644 -23.40 -15.76 -38.97
N HIS A 645 -24.72 -15.95 -38.82
CA HIS A 645 -25.33 -16.17 -37.51
C HIS A 645 -24.88 -17.51 -36.89
N ALA A 646 -24.75 -18.57 -37.68
CA ALA A 646 -24.27 -19.86 -37.20
C ALA A 646 -22.83 -19.76 -36.68
N ALA A 647 -21.97 -19.01 -37.36
CA ALA A 647 -20.60 -18.75 -36.92
C ALA A 647 -20.56 -17.98 -35.58
N ILE A 648 -21.41 -16.97 -35.41
CA ILE A 648 -21.57 -16.22 -34.15
C ILE A 648 -22.01 -17.16 -33.03
N LEU A 649 -23.07 -17.96 -33.26
CA LEU A 649 -23.58 -18.91 -32.26
C LEU A 649 -22.52 -19.95 -31.87
N ALA A 650 -21.73 -20.45 -32.82
CA ALA A 650 -20.63 -21.37 -32.54
C ALA A 650 -19.52 -20.71 -31.73
N SER A 651 -19.14 -19.48 -32.06
CA SER A 651 -18.14 -18.70 -31.33
C SER A 651 -18.55 -18.47 -29.87
N VAL A 652 -19.81 -18.07 -29.64
CA VAL A 652 -20.37 -17.86 -28.30
C VAL A 652 -20.39 -19.16 -27.49
N LYS A 653 -20.80 -20.28 -28.08
CA LYS A 653 -20.77 -21.59 -27.42
C LYS A 653 -19.35 -22.00 -27.02
N ASN A 654 -18.38 -21.83 -27.92
CA ASN A 654 -16.98 -22.14 -27.64
C ASN A 654 -16.43 -21.27 -26.51
N ARG A 655 -16.79 -19.97 -26.46
CA ARG A 655 -16.47 -19.10 -25.33
C ARG A 655 -17.01 -19.69 -24.03
N PHE A 656 -18.29 -20.07 -23.96
CA PHE A 656 -18.88 -20.59 -22.73
C PHE A 656 -18.28 -21.92 -22.27
N ILE A 657 -17.86 -22.78 -23.20
CA ILE A 657 -17.14 -24.02 -22.87
C ILE A 657 -15.79 -23.67 -22.22
N ASN A 658 -14.99 -22.84 -22.87
CA ASN A 658 -13.66 -22.45 -22.36
C ASN A 658 -13.75 -21.70 -21.03
N GLU A 659 -14.72 -20.78 -20.91
CA GLU A 659 -14.93 -20.00 -19.69
C GLU A 659 -15.42 -20.89 -18.53
N CYS A 660 -16.18 -21.96 -18.82
CA CYS A 660 -16.52 -23.00 -17.83
C CYS A 660 -15.27 -23.75 -17.36
N GLU A 661 -14.41 -24.17 -18.27
CA GLU A 661 -13.15 -24.86 -17.92
C GLU A 661 -12.26 -23.97 -17.05
N ASP A 662 -12.08 -22.70 -17.41
CA ASP A 662 -11.33 -21.73 -16.60
C ASP A 662 -11.97 -21.50 -15.23
N ALA A 663 -13.30 -21.39 -15.15
CA ALA A 663 -14.02 -21.23 -13.88
C ALA A 663 -13.85 -22.46 -12.98
N LEU A 664 -13.88 -23.66 -13.54
CA LEU A 664 -13.68 -24.90 -12.80
C LEU A 664 -12.23 -25.05 -12.33
N GLN A 665 -11.26 -24.70 -13.18
CA GLN A 665 -9.86 -24.63 -12.76
C GLN A 665 -9.69 -23.62 -11.60
N MET A 666 -10.24 -22.41 -11.74
CA MET A 666 -10.24 -21.38 -10.70
C MET A 666 -10.86 -21.89 -9.38
N TYR A 667 -11.92 -22.69 -9.46
CA TYR A 667 -12.57 -23.28 -8.30
C TYR A 667 -11.72 -24.39 -7.66
N ASP A 668 -11.21 -25.32 -8.48
CA ASP A 668 -10.50 -26.52 -8.04
C ASP A 668 -9.11 -26.18 -7.46
N TYR A 669 -8.46 -25.08 -7.87
CA TYR A 669 -7.15 -24.67 -7.34
C TYR A 669 -7.17 -24.21 -5.87
N ASN A 670 -8.31 -23.79 -5.35
CA ASN A 670 -8.43 -23.25 -3.99
C ASN A 670 -8.88 -24.31 -2.97
N ARG A 671 -8.92 -25.59 -3.33
CA ARG A 671 -9.50 -26.66 -2.52
C ARG A 671 -8.60 -27.86 -2.32
#